data_AF-A0A2N9NYP4-F1
#
_entry.id   AF-A0A2N9NYP4-F1
#
_cell.length_a   1.000
_cell.length_b   1.000
_cell.length_c   1.000
_cell.angle_alpha   90.00
_cell.angle_beta   90.00
_cell.angle_gamma   90.00
#
_symmetry.space_group_name_H-M   'P 1'
#
loop_
_entity.id
_entity.type
_entity.pdbx_description
1 polymer ?
#
loop_
_entity_poly.entity_id
_entity_poly.type
_entity_poly.pdbx_seq_one_letter_code
_entity_poly.pdbx_strand_id
1 'polypeptide(L)'
;MLTLGKNYYPMSESGILQPGQKVGAGRFTLVKPLGRGGMGEVWLAQDERLHEPVALKFLPPEIRADPAALDDLRRETARSHRLAHPNIVRIHDFQESEGEPAFISMEYVDGPTLTALRVEQPSRVLPWDYLRPLVEQLCAALGYAHGEHVVHRDLKPSNLMFDSRGRLKLADFGIAAVVSDSVSRISVRGTSGTLAYMSPQQLAGKRPQVTDDLYALGATLYELLTSKPPFYTGDITHQVLHEPPQPLDERLATLGIQNQIPADVAAIVMACLAKEPSQRPQTARAVAEWIGLGTVRTPSVERLSQTMFSQPDPSPADAVSAGGRKKLALAAVAALLLIASAALWYSVWHRLGGRVLQQPGISAERSAPVQPAGIGAATALPVRDGLILYFSFDEPPKEGVVHDESGTGNDGQAVGATWTPEGRRGGALQFARTNSYVRVPNRPSLNPPQITMAAWVKTSYSDMIWRRIFDKSWDQGFALSDGGETDRYHQRGRLIWEIGHHSCESQNRFDDGAWHHVVGTFDGTVQRLYLDNQQLGHSSHSWVGRVAENTYDLTIAGNRSDPDPKFGEVGASFDGLIDEVMIFNRALSPDEIRQLYESAGVVASASEAANWISLFDGQSVAAWEGEKMTAFPTRSWEVVDGVLKIIPSGPKVSLYTRETFRDFELEFEWRMGYAANSGVFYSAPGRGFQREFQLVDDEPSHHSAAFQPNFPEQCTGALWGILAPSADKRVRPIGEWNEGKLLVRGAHVEHWINGRKVLQFELGSDALAEKAAATKATTFKSRLTPGTDFFQPGEVQIGLQNMAGETAFRNIRIRRL
;
A
#
# COMPACT_ATOMS: atom_id res chain seq x y z
N MET A 1 -12.11 -23.65 -60.23
CA MET A 1 -11.49 -24.97 -60.09
C MET A 1 -10.55 -24.89 -58.89
N LEU A 2 -10.95 -25.55 -57.80
CA LEU A 2 -10.22 -25.93 -56.58
C LEU A 2 -9.66 -24.87 -55.61
N THR A 3 -10.45 -24.70 -54.56
CA THR A 3 -10.23 -24.35 -53.14
C THR A 3 -9.07 -25.09 -52.44
N LEU A 4 -8.41 -24.38 -51.51
CA LEU A 4 -7.98 -24.75 -50.14
C LEU A 4 -7.55 -23.41 -49.50
N GLY A 5 -8.27 -22.77 -48.58
CA GLY A 5 -8.81 -23.31 -47.35
C GLY A 5 -7.84 -23.11 -46.18
N LYS A 6 -7.41 -21.87 -45.89
CA LYS A 6 -6.85 -21.50 -44.57
C LYS A 6 -7.84 -20.59 -43.86
N ASN A 7 -8.76 -21.22 -43.13
CA ASN A 7 -9.60 -20.54 -42.17
C ASN A 7 -8.69 -20.01 -41.06
N TYR A 8 -8.36 -18.72 -41.11
CA TYR A 8 -8.01 -17.99 -39.91
C TYR A 8 -9.29 -17.99 -39.04
N TYR A 9 -9.33 -18.84 -38.03
CA TYR A 9 -10.27 -18.64 -36.95
C TYR A 9 -10.03 -17.24 -36.39
N PRO A 10 -11.07 -16.41 -36.20
CA PRO A 10 -10.89 -15.12 -35.55
C PRO A 10 -10.39 -15.41 -34.14
N MET A 11 -9.16 -14.97 -33.82
CA MET A 11 -8.76 -14.81 -32.43
C MET A 11 -9.83 -13.96 -31.77
N SER A 12 -10.42 -14.47 -30.68
CA SER A 12 -11.37 -13.71 -29.87
C SER A 12 -10.79 -12.33 -29.55
N GLU A 13 -11.58 -11.28 -29.73
CA GLU A 13 -11.23 -9.85 -29.67
C GLU A 13 -10.69 -9.34 -28.31
N SER A 14 -10.32 -10.23 -27.40
CA SER A 14 -9.67 -9.91 -26.13
C SER A 14 -8.49 -10.85 -25.92
N GLY A 15 -7.27 -10.39 -26.19
CA GLY A 15 -6.03 -11.12 -25.87
C GLY A 15 -5.76 -11.25 -24.36
N ILE A 16 -6.82 -11.40 -23.56
CA ILE A 16 -6.81 -11.43 -22.10
C ILE A 16 -7.07 -12.88 -21.68
N LEU A 17 -6.12 -13.47 -20.95
CA LEU A 17 -6.28 -14.80 -20.36
C LEU A 17 -7.37 -14.77 -19.28
N GLN A 18 -8.26 -15.77 -19.25
CA GLN A 18 -9.38 -15.82 -18.30
C GLN A 18 -9.46 -17.15 -17.54
N PRO A 19 -9.97 -17.15 -16.28
CA PRO A 19 -10.31 -18.39 -15.59
C PRO A 19 -11.28 -19.25 -16.42
N GLY A 20 -11.04 -20.55 -16.45
CA GLY A 20 -11.80 -21.53 -17.24
C GLY A 20 -11.37 -21.66 -18.70
N GLN A 21 -10.52 -20.76 -19.22
CA GLN A 21 -9.97 -20.87 -20.57
C GLN A 21 -9.08 -22.10 -20.68
N LYS A 22 -9.16 -22.80 -21.81
CA LYS A 22 -8.28 -23.92 -22.13
C LYS A 22 -7.15 -23.51 -23.07
N VAL A 23 -5.94 -23.97 -22.78
CA VAL A 23 -4.71 -23.69 -23.55
C VAL A 23 -3.87 -24.97 -23.71
N GLY A 24 -2.85 -24.93 -24.57
CA GLY A 24 -2.02 -26.07 -24.92
C GLY A 24 -2.83 -27.14 -25.67
N ALA A 25 -3.59 -26.72 -26.67
CA ALA A 25 -4.51 -27.58 -27.43
C ALA A 25 -5.55 -28.29 -26.51
N GLY A 26 -6.06 -27.56 -25.52
CA GLY A 26 -7.07 -28.05 -24.60
C GLY A 26 -6.54 -28.87 -23.40
N ARG A 27 -5.22 -29.02 -23.26
CA ARG A 27 -4.60 -29.79 -22.17
C ARG A 27 -4.70 -29.09 -20.81
N PHE A 28 -4.60 -27.77 -20.77
CA PHE A 28 -4.54 -27.04 -19.51
C PHE A 28 -5.74 -26.12 -19.37
N THR A 29 -6.44 -26.20 -18.24
CA THR A 29 -7.53 -25.28 -17.90
C THR A 29 -7.04 -24.24 -16.91
N LEU A 30 -7.10 -22.97 -17.28
CA LEU A 30 -6.70 -21.86 -16.41
C LEU A 30 -7.61 -21.75 -15.19
N VAL A 31 -7.04 -21.62 -14.00
CA VAL A 31 -7.80 -21.53 -12.74
C VAL A 31 -7.77 -20.10 -12.22
N LYS A 32 -6.57 -19.54 -11.98
CA LYS A 32 -6.41 -18.16 -11.51
C LYS A 32 -5.01 -17.62 -11.85
N PRO A 33 -4.86 -16.30 -12.02
CA PRO A 33 -3.53 -15.70 -12.13
C PRO A 33 -2.78 -15.84 -10.79
N LEU A 34 -1.49 -16.15 -10.86
CA LEU A 34 -0.57 -16.24 -9.72
C LEU A 34 0.36 -15.03 -9.62
N GLY A 35 0.65 -14.37 -10.74
CA GLY A 35 1.47 -13.16 -10.77
C GLY A 35 1.67 -12.62 -12.19
N ARG A 36 1.94 -11.31 -12.30
CA ARG A 36 2.17 -10.62 -13.59
C ARG A 36 3.36 -9.67 -13.46
N GLY A 37 4.29 -9.71 -14.41
CA GLY A 37 5.48 -8.86 -14.41
C GLY A 37 6.17 -8.74 -15.76
N GLY A 38 7.34 -8.10 -15.79
CA GLY A 38 8.11 -7.86 -17.03
C GLY A 38 8.63 -9.12 -17.75
N MET A 39 8.52 -10.29 -17.12
CA MET A 39 8.92 -11.59 -17.67
C MET A 39 7.72 -12.45 -18.12
N GLY A 40 6.51 -11.87 -18.12
CA GLY A 40 5.28 -12.55 -18.52
C GLY A 40 4.25 -12.66 -17.40
N GLU A 41 3.22 -13.46 -17.65
CA GLU A 41 2.12 -13.71 -16.73
C GLU A 41 2.11 -15.18 -16.31
N VAL A 42 1.95 -15.45 -15.01
CA VAL A 42 1.96 -16.80 -14.44
C VAL A 42 0.55 -17.15 -13.96
N TRP A 43 0.06 -18.32 -14.37
CA TRP A 43 -1.26 -18.82 -14.03
C TRP A 43 -1.18 -20.17 -13.32
N LEU A 44 -2.05 -20.37 -12.34
CA LEU A 44 -2.41 -21.71 -11.88
C LEU A 44 -3.32 -22.31 -12.95
N ALA A 45 -3.00 -23.51 -13.40
CA ALA A 45 -3.82 -24.28 -14.30
C ALA A 45 -3.97 -25.73 -13.83
N GLN A 46 -5.05 -26.36 -14.26
CA GLN A 46 -5.27 -27.79 -14.11
C GLN A 46 -4.74 -28.49 -15.37
N ASP A 47 -3.78 -29.41 -15.23
CA ASP A 47 -3.44 -30.32 -16.33
C ASP A 47 -4.54 -31.38 -16.43
N GLU A 48 -5.28 -31.40 -17.54
CA GLU A 48 -6.41 -32.30 -17.78
C GLU A 48 -5.96 -33.72 -18.14
N ARG A 49 -4.69 -33.92 -18.49
CA ARG A 49 -4.12 -35.25 -18.78
C ARG A 49 -3.56 -35.91 -17.55
N LEU A 50 -2.86 -35.14 -16.72
CA LEU A 50 -2.22 -35.64 -15.50
C LEU A 50 -3.10 -35.48 -14.26
N HIS A 51 -4.19 -34.71 -14.36
CA HIS A 51 -5.10 -34.38 -13.26
C HIS A 51 -4.39 -33.77 -12.05
N GLU A 52 -3.36 -32.96 -12.29
CA GLU A 52 -2.59 -32.25 -11.27
C GLU A 52 -2.53 -30.73 -11.53
N PRO A 53 -2.40 -29.91 -10.47
CA PRO A 53 -2.19 -28.48 -10.62
C PRO A 53 -0.77 -28.19 -11.15
N VAL A 54 -0.68 -27.29 -12.11
CA VAL A 54 0.57 -26.82 -12.71
C VAL A 54 0.59 -25.29 -12.76
N ALA A 55 1.78 -24.71 -12.79
CA ALA A 55 1.96 -23.29 -13.08
C ALA A 55 2.31 -23.11 -14.56
N LEU A 56 1.65 -22.17 -15.24
CA LEU A 56 1.91 -21.82 -16.64
C LEU A 56 2.45 -20.39 -16.71
N LYS A 57 3.70 -20.23 -17.18
CA LYS A 57 4.31 -18.92 -17.41
C LYS A 57 4.20 -18.55 -18.87
N PHE A 58 3.26 -17.67 -19.19
CA PHE A 58 3.02 -17.15 -20.52
C PHE A 58 4.07 -16.12 -20.91
N LEU A 59 4.58 -16.23 -22.14
CA LEU A 59 5.66 -15.39 -22.61
C LEU A 59 5.16 -13.98 -22.98
N PRO A 60 5.97 -12.94 -22.72
CA PRO A 60 5.67 -11.58 -23.17
C PRO A 60 5.42 -11.53 -24.69
N PRO A 61 4.53 -10.64 -25.19
CA PRO A 61 4.29 -10.47 -26.62
C PRO A 61 5.57 -10.23 -27.44
N GLU A 62 6.54 -9.53 -26.87
CA GLU A 62 7.82 -9.18 -27.49
C GLU A 62 8.66 -10.41 -27.79
N ILE A 63 8.68 -11.39 -26.87
CA ILE A 63 9.36 -12.67 -27.08
C ILE A 63 8.59 -13.52 -28.09
N ARG A 64 7.26 -13.53 -28.02
CA ARG A 64 6.41 -14.29 -28.97
C ARG A 64 6.54 -13.80 -30.41
N ALA A 65 6.84 -12.52 -30.61
CA ALA A 65 7.03 -11.90 -31.92
C ALA A 65 8.43 -12.10 -32.50
N ASP A 66 9.41 -12.56 -31.71
CA ASP A 66 10.80 -12.77 -32.15
C ASP A 66 11.14 -14.28 -32.22
N PRO A 67 11.22 -14.86 -33.44
CA PRO A 67 11.59 -16.26 -33.64
C PRO A 67 12.96 -16.63 -33.06
N ALA A 68 13.93 -15.72 -33.07
CA ALA A 68 15.26 -15.98 -32.53
C ALA A 68 15.23 -16.05 -30.99
N ALA A 69 14.46 -15.17 -30.35
CA ALA A 69 14.24 -15.21 -28.91
C ALA A 69 13.48 -16.47 -28.48
N LEU A 70 12.47 -16.92 -29.24
CA LEU A 70 11.78 -18.19 -28.99
C LEU A 70 12.74 -19.37 -29.10
N ASP A 71 13.64 -19.39 -30.10
CA ASP A 71 14.65 -20.43 -30.26
C ASP A 71 15.68 -20.45 -29.14
N ASP A 72 16.18 -19.28 -28.71
CA ASP A 72 17.04 -19.14 -27.53
C ASP A 72 16.32 -19.69 -26.28
N LEU A 73 15.05 -19.35 -26.11
CA LEU A 73 14.25 -19.75 -24.96
C LEU A 73 13.94 -21.25 -24.97
N ARG A 74 13.66 -21.85 -26.13
CA ARG A 74 13.51 -23.31 -26.28
C ARG A 74 14.81 -24.01 -25.87
N ARG A 75 15.97 -23.52 -26.31
CA ARG A 75 17.29 -24.09 -25.93
C ARG A 75 17.59 -23.95 -24.44
N GLU A 76 17.22 -22.85 -23.81
CA GLU A 76 17.41 -22.63 -22.38
C GLU A 76 16.45 -23.48 -21.55
N THR A 77 15.17 -23.51 -21.93
CA THR A 77 14.15 -24.33 -21.27
C THR A 77 14.52 -25.82 -21.34
N ALA A 78 15.06 -26.28 -22.48
CA ALA A 78 15.55 -27.65 -22.62
C ALA A 78 16.76 -27.97 -21.73
N ARG A 79 17.61 -26.98 -21.42
CA ARG A 79 18.72 -27.13 -20.48
C ARG A 79 18.22 -27.18 -19.04
N SER A 80 17.36 -26.23 -18.65
CA SER A 80 16.77 -26.18 -17.30
C SER A 80 15.82 -27.35 -17.02
N HIS A 81 15.16 -27.92 -18.04
CA HIS A 81 14.29 -29.10 -17.91
C HIS A 81 15.02 -30.35 -17.37
N ARG A 82 16.35 -30.43 -17.54
CA ARG A 82 17.15 -31.55 -17.01
C ARG A 82 17.38 -31.47 -15.51
N LEU A 83 17.16 -30.30 -14.90
CA LEU A 83 17.36 -30.11 -13.47
C LEU A 83 16.28 -30.85 -12.69
N ALA A 84 16.69 -31.84 -11.91
CA ALA A 84 15.83 -32.62 -11.04
C ALA A 84 16.39 -32.58 -9.61
N HIS A 85 15.95 -31.60 -8.82
CA HIS A 85 16.39 -31.41 -7.45
C HIS A 85 15.20 -31.05 -6.56
N PRO A 86 15.10 -31.55 -5.31
CA PRO A 86 13.96 -31.28 -4.42
C PRO A 86 13.73 -29.79 -4.17
N ASN A 87 14.79 -28.98 -4.18
CA ASN A 87 14.74 -27.53 -3.95
C ASN A 87 14.74 -26.67 -5.22
N ILE A 88 14.51 -27.26 -6.40
CA ILE A 88 14.36 -26.53 -7.67
C ILE A 88 12.95 -26.78 -8.20
N VAL A 89 12.27 -25.74 -8.67
CA VAL A 89 10.97 -25.87 -9.35
C VAL A 89 11.17 -26.61 -10.66
N ARG A 90 10.46 -27.72 -10.82
CA ARG A 90 10.58 -28.55 -12.03
C ARG A 90 9.91 -27.88 -13.22
N ILE A 91 10.63 -27.73 -14.32
CA ILE A 91 10.05 -27.38 -15.62
C ILE A 91 9.51 -28.66 -16.27
N HIS A 92 8.27 -28.65 -16.73
CA HIS A 92 7.65 -29.80 -17.40
C HIS A 92 7.80 -29.73 -18.91
N ASP A 93 7.47 -28.58 -19.52
CA ASP A 93 7.48 -28.48 -20.98
C ASP A 93 7.40 -27.02 -21.47
N PHE A 94 7.86 -26.80 -22.71
CA PHE A 94 7.63 -25.57 -23.48
C PHE A 94 6.49 -25.81 -24.46
N GLN A 95 5.43 -25.01 -24.37
CA GLN A 95 4.20 -25.21 -25.13
C GLN A 95 3.97 -24.07 -26.11
N GLU A 96 3.73 -24.45 -27.36
CA GLU A 96 3.43 -23.56 -28.48
C GLU A 96 2.39 -24.25 -29.35
N SER A 97 1.21 -23.64 -29.46
CA SER A 97 0.10 -24.15 -30.25
C SER A 97 -0.36 -23.06 -31.22
N GLU A 98 -0.72 -23.45 -32.44
CA GLU A 98 -1.11 -22.51 -33.48
C GLU A 98 -2.34 -21.68 -33.02
N GLY A 99 -2.21 -20.35 -33.02
CA GLY A 99 -3.26 -19.44 -32.56
C GLY A 99 -3.37 -19.27 -31.04
N GLU A 100 -2.50 -19.89 -30.24
CA GLU A 100 -2.46 -19.75 -28.78
C GLU A 100 -1.16 -19.07 -28.31
N PRO A 101 -1.17 -18.35 -27.17
CA PRO A 101 0.04 -17.77 -26.62
C PRO A 101 0.99 -18.87 -26.12
N ALA A 102 2.26 -18.79 -26.50
CA ALA A 102 3.30 -19.70 -26.01
C ALA A 102 3.53 -19.55 -24.49
N PHE A 103 3.77 -20.66 -23.80
CA PHE A 103 4.01 -20.70 -22.35
C PHE A 103 4.95 -21.83 -21.93
N ILE A 104 5.48 -21.72 -20.72
CA ILE A 104 6.26 -22.78 -20.07
C ILE A 104 5.41 -23.36 -18.94
N SER A 105 5.24 -24.69 -18.96
CA SER A 105 4.57 -25.43 -17.89
C SER A 105 5.59 -25.89 -16.84
N MET A 106 5.26 -25.71 -15.56
CA MET A 106 6.16 -26.01 -14.44
C MET A 106 5.38 -26.47 -13.20
N GLU A 107 6.11 -27.04 -12.24
CA GLU A 107 5.60 -27.46 -10.94
C GLU A 107 4.88 -26.29 -10.26
N TYR A 108 3.65 -26.53 -9.81
CA TYR A 108 2.95 -25.57 -8.95
C TYR A 108 3.47 -25.69 -7.51
N VAL A 109 4.01 -24.60 -6.98
CA VAL A 109 4.43 -24.51 -5.59
C VAL A 109 3.33 -23.83 -4.77
N ASP A 110 2.68 -24.60 -3.91
CA ASP A 110 1.59 -24.13 -3.05
C ASP A 110 2.13 -23.49 -1.76
N GLY A 111 2.60 -22.26 -1.88
CA GLY A 111 3.01 -21.44 -0.74
C GLY A 111 3.64 -20.11 -1.12
N PRO A 112 3.92 -19.26 -0.13
CA PRO A 112 4.36 -17.89 -0.35
C PRO A 112 5.81 -17.84 -0.85
N THR A 113 6.16 -16.72 -1.49
CA THR A 113 7.56 -16.35 -1.72
C THR A 113 8.20 -15.84 -0.44
N LEU A 114 9.52 -15.88 -0.36
CA LEU A 114 10.27 -15.33 0.75
C LEU A 114 10.11 -13.80 0.84
N THR A 115 9.84 -13.13 -0.29
CA THR A 115 9.41 -11.72 -0.31
C THR A 115 8.10 -11.50 0.45
N ALA A 116 7.07 -12.33 0.19
CA ALA A 116 5.78 -12.21 0.87
C ALA A 116 5.92 -12.44 2.38
N LEU A 117 6.60 -13.51 2.78
CA LEU A 117 6.86 -13.81 4.19
C LEU A 117 7.66 -12.71 4.89
N ARG A 118 8.62 -12.10 4.20
CA ARG A 118 9.41 -10.99 4.76
C ARG A 118 8.55 -9.76 5.01
N VAL A 119 7.62 -9.43 4.12
CA VAL A 119 6.75 -8.24 4.25
C VAL A 119 5.83 -8.35 5.48
N GLU A 120 5.48 -9.56 5.89
CA GLU A 120 4.68 -9.84 7.08
C GLU A 120 5.46 -9.68 8.40
N GLN A 121 6.80 -9.56 8.36
CA GLN A 121 7.61 -9.36 9.56
C GLN A 121 7.61 -7.89 10.00
N PRO A 122 7.56 -7.57 11.31
CA PRO A 122 7.47 -6.20 11.83
C PRO A 122 8.56 -5.24 11.30
N SER A 123 9.80 -5.72 11.15
CA SER A 123 10.92 -4.93 10.60
C SER A 123 11.32 -5.34 9.18
N ARG A 124 10.54 -6.24 8.56
CA ARG A 124 10.82 -6.83 7.24
C ARG A 124 12.22 -7.45 7.11
N VAL A 125 12.70 -8.03 8.21
CA VAL A 125 13.94 -8.82 8.29
C VAL A 125 13.60 -10.22 8.78
N LEU A 126 14.46 -11.19 8.45
CA LEU A 126 14.36 -12.56 8.94
C LEU A 126 15.56 -12.86 9.86
N PRO A 127 15.32 -13.47 11.04
CA PRO A 127 16.40 -13.91 11.92
C PRO A 127 17.30 -14.95 11.23
N TRP A 128 18.60 -14.92 11.52
CA TRP A 128 19.54 -15.88 10.93
C TRP A 128 19.17 -17.33 11.23
N ASP A 129 18.70 -17.65 12.43
CA ASP A 129 18.31 -19.02 12.81
C ASP A 129 17.19 -19.57 11.93
N TYR A 130 16.30 -18.70 11.43
CA TYR A 130 15.26 -19.06 10.47
C TYR A 130 15.84 -19.25 9.06
N LEU A 131 16.73 -18.35 8.63
CA LEU A 131 17.34 -18.40 7.30
C LEU A 131 18.31 -19.56 7.12
N ARG A 132 19.06 -19.92 8.15
CA ARG A 132 20.14 -20.91 8.11
C ARG A 132 19.77 -22.23 7.38
N PRO A 133 18.69 -22.95 7.75
CA PRO A 133 18.31 -24.18 7.04
C PRO A 133 17.84 -23.94 5.59
N LEU A 134 17.42 -22.72 5.25
CA LEU A 134 17.03 -22.34 3.90
C LEU A 134 18.25 -22.04 3.04
N VAL A 135 19.26 -21.37 3.61
CA VAL A 135 20.55 -21.14 2.93
C VAL A 135 21.22 -22.46 2.60
N GLU A 136 21.15 -23.46 3.49
CA GLU A 136 21.65 -24.81 3.21
C GLU A 136 21.00 -25.42 1.95
N GLN A 137 19.66 -25.39 1.90
CA GLN A 137 18.88 -25.89 0.76
C GLN A 137 19.18 -25.11 -0.52
N LEU A 138 19.33 -23.79 -0.43
CA LEU A 138 19.65 -22.91 -1.55
C LEU A 138 21.05 -23.20 -2.09
N CYS A 139 22.04 -23.36 -1.21
CA CYS A 139 23.40 -23.71 -1.59
C CYS A 139 23.47 -25.11 -2.24
N ALA A 140 22.68 -26.07 -1.76
CA ALA A 140 22.56 -27.39 -2.39
C ALA A 140 21.94 -27.31 -3.79
N ALA A 141 20.86 -26.54 -3.96
CA ALA A 141 20.21 -26.31 -5.25
C ALA A 141 21.15 -25.63 -6.26
N LEU A 142 21.83 -24.54 -5.86
CA LEU A 142 22.79 -23.84 -6.71
C LEU A 142 23.98 -24.74 -7.06
N GLY A 143 24.53 -25.46 -6.08
CA GLY A 143 25.64 -26.39 -6.31
C GLY A 143 25.29 -27.50 -7.31
N TYR A 144 24.08 -28.05 -7.22
CA TYR A 144 23.56 -29.02 -8.18
C TYR A 144 23.44 -28.42 -9.59
N ALA A 145 22.77 -27.27 -9.74
CA ALA A 145 22.58 -26.63 -11.03
C ALA A 145 23.91 -26.22 -11.69
N HIS A 146 24.85 -25.69 -10.90
CA HIS A 146 26.20 -25.34 -11.36
C HIS A 146 26.98 -26.57 -11.84
N GLY A 147 26.80 -27.72 -11.19
CA GLY A 147 27.35 -29.02 -11.62
C GLY A 147 26.82 -29.48 -12.98
N GLU A 148 25.56 -29.14 -13.29
CA GLU A 148 24.92 -29.38 -14.60
C GLU A 148 25.20 -28.26 -15.62
N HIS A 149 26.13 -27.35 -15.32
CA HIS A 149 26.49 -26.19 -16.15
C HIS A 149 25.33 -25.21 -16.42
N VAL A 150 24.37 -25.12 -15.49
CA VAL A 150 23.26 -24.17 -15.53
C VAL A 150 23.49 -23.07 -14.48
N VAL A 151 23.44 -21.82 -14.91
CA VAL A 151 23.55 -20.63 -14.04
C VAL A 151 22.16 -20.01 -13.92
N HIS A 152 21.74 -19.62 -12.72
CA HIS A 152 20.41 -19.11 -12.43
C HIS A 152 20.14 -17.72 -13.02
N ARG A 153 21.07 -16.78 -12.81
CA ARG A 153 21.14 -15.40 -13.35
C ARG A 153 20.10 -14.39 -12.84
N ASP A 154 19.01 -14.83 -12.23
CA ASP A 154 17.99 -13.94 -11.63
C ASP A 154 17.66 -14.32 -10.17
N LEU A 155 18.67 -14.60 -9.34
CA LEU A 155 18.43 -15.02 -7.96
C LEU A 155 18.04 -13.81 -7.09
N LYS A 156 16.87 -13.88 -6.45
CA LYS A 156 16.30 -12.83 -5.56
C LYS A 156 15.19 -13.42 -4.68
N PRO A 157 14.75 -12.75 -3.59
CA PRO A 157 13.75 -13.32 -2.69
C PRO A 157 12.40 -13.68 -3.32
N SER A 158 11.99 -13.03 -4.41
CA SER A 158 10.73 -13.36 -5.09
C SER A 158 10.77 -14.70 -5.81
N ASN A 159 11.97 -15.24 -6.06
CA ASN A 159 12.18 -16.52 -6.74
C ASN A 159 12.43 -17.67 -5.73
N LEU A 160 12.41 -17.36 -4.43
CA LEU A 160 12.50 -18.32 -3.33
C LEU A 160 11.10 -18.57 -2.79
N MET A 161 10.56 -19.77 -3.00
CA MET A 161 9.22 -20.16 -2.58
C MET A 161 9.25 -21.24 -1.51
N PHE A 162 8.16 -21.37 -0.76
CA PHE A 162 7.94 -22.48 0.16
C PHE A 162 6.84 -23.37 -0.36
N ASP A 163 7.05 -24.68 -0.34
CA ASP A 163 5.93 -25.61 -0.48
C ASP A 163 5.18 -25.73 0.85
N SER A 164 4.01 -26.36 0.81
CA SER A 164 3.17 -26.63 1.99
C SER A 164 3.84 -27.48 3.09
N ARG A 165 5.03 -28.05 2.81
CA ARG A 165 5.85 -28.80 3.78
C ARG A 165 7.00 -27.94 4.35
N GLY A 166 7.04 -26.66 4.02
CA GLY A 166 8.07 -25.72 4.48
C GLY A 166 9.42 -25.89 3.77
N ARG A 167 9.50 -26.62 2.64
CA ARG A 167 10.74 -26.79 1.89
C ARG A 167 10.95 -25.64 0.91
N LEU A 168 12.20 -25.20 0.79
CA LEU A 168 12.57 -24.17 -0.17
C LEU A 168 12.48 -24.70 -1.61
N LYS A 169 11.88 -23.90 -2.50
CA LYS A 169 11.82 -24.13 -3.94
C LYS A 169 12.37 -22.90 -4.68
N LEU A 170 13.44 -23.09 -5.44
CA LEU A 170 14.03 -22.06 -6.29
C LEU A 170 13.37 -22.09 -7.67
N ALA A 171 12.67 -21.02 -8.03
CA ALA A 171 11.95 -20.84 -9.28
C ALA A 171 12.78 -20.08 -10.34
N ASP A 172 12.33 -20.08 -11.60
CA ASP A 172 12.84 -19.22 -12.69
C ASP A 172 14.28 -19.44 -13.19
N PHE A 173 14.80 -20.68 -13.11
CA PHE A 173 16.11 -21.04 -13.67
C PHE A 173 16.25 -20.75 -15.19
N GLY A 174 17.16 -19.84 -15.54
CA GLY A 174 17.66 -19.61 -16.90
C GLY A 174 16.67 -18.92 -17.86
N ILE A 175 15.37 -19.13 -17.68
CA ILE A 175 14.28 -18.54 -18.48
C ILE A 175 14.30 -17.02 -18.40
N ALA A 176 14.48 -16.48 -17.19
CA ALA A 176 14.49 -15.04 -16.93
C ALA A 176 15.62 -14.31 -17.69
N ALA A 177 16.80 -14.94 -17.84
CA ALA A 177 17.94 -14.33 -18.49
C ALA A 177 17.80 -14.29 -20.01
N VAL A 178 17.25 -15.33 -20.65
CA VAL A 178 17.01 -15.29 -22.10
C VAL A 178 15.89 -14.31 -22.45
N VAL A 179 14.83 -14.27 -21.62
CA VAL A 179 13.80 -13.25 -21.75
C VAL A 179 14.41 -11.86 -21.53
N SER A 180 15.26 -11.68 -20.52
CA SER A 180 15.94 -10.40 -20.25
C SER A 180 17.00 -10.03 -21.29
N ASP A 181 17.72 -10.96 -21.91
CA ASP A 181 18.75 -10.73 -22.93
C ASP A 181 18.09 -10.40 -24.28
N SER A 182 16.98 -11.06 -24.62
CA SER A 182 16.20 -10.74 -25.81
C SER A 182 15.42 -9.45 -25.64
N VAL A 183 14.80 -9.22 -24.47
CA VAL A 183 14.19 -7.94 -24.12
C VAL A 183 15.24 -6.84 -24.01
N SER A 184 16.48 -7.10 -23.55
CA SER A 184 17.55 -6.09 -23.48
C SER A 184 18.18 -5.76 -24.84
N ARG A 185 18.26 -6.75 -25.76
CA ARG A 185 18.67 -6.54 -27.16
C ARG A 185 17.65 -5.73 -27.97
N ILE A 186 16.37 -5.79 -27.60
CA ILE A 186 15.26 -5.10 -28.26
C ILE A 186 14.85 -3.80 -27.53
N SER A 187 15.15 -3.68 -26.23
CA SER A 187 14.82 -2.52 -25.39
C SER A 187 15.93 -2.29 -24.36
N VAL A 188 16.42 -1.06 -24.19
CA VAL A 188 17.53 -0.73 -23.27
C VAL A 188 17.05 -0.69 -21.79
N ARG A 189 16.28 -1.68 -21.32
CA ARG A 189 15.68 -1.69 -19.98
C ARG A 189 15.92 -3.00 -19.24
N GLY A 190 16.85 -2.96 -18.27
CA GLY A 190 16.78 -3.83 -17.10
C GLY A 190 15.67 -3.38 -16.15
N THR A 191 14.94 -4.30 -15.54
CA THR A 191 13.94 -4.01 -14.50
C THR A 191 14.64 -3.48 -13.25
N SER A 192 14.29 -2.27 -12.78
CA SER A 192 14.94 -1.58 -11.64
C SER A 192 15.04 -2.45 -10.37
N GLY A 193 14.02 -3.29 -10.09
CA GLY A 193 14.03 -4.21 -8.96
C GLY A 193 15.00 -5.39 -9.09
N THR A 194 15.44 -5.75 -10.30
CA THR A 194 16.39 -6.84 -10.56
C THR A 194 17.85 -6.36 -10.51
N LEU A 195 18.09 -5.09 -10.87
CA LEU A 195 19.45 -4.51 -10.93
C LEU A 195 20.19 -4.61 -9.59
N ALA A 196 19.49 -4.50 -8.47
CA ALA A 196 20.07 -4.59 -7.13
C ALA A 196 20.69 -5.97 -6.79
N TYR A 197 20.30 -7.02 -7.54
CA TYR A 197 20.80 -8.39 -7.36
C TYR A 197 21.78 -8.82 -8.47
N MET A 198 21.87 -8.06 -9.57
CA MET A 198 22.78 -8.37 -10.67
C MET A 198 24.23 -8.13 -10.27
N SER A 199 25.12 -9.04 -10.65
CA SER A 199 26.56 -8.84 -10.47
C SER A 199 27.10 -7.74 -11.39
N PRO A 200 28.25 -7.12 -11.05
CA PRO A 200 28.93 -6.17 -11.92
C PRO A 200 29.22 -6.73 -13.33
N GLN A 201 29.50 -8.03 -13.42
CA GLN A 201 29.81 -8.71 -14.68
C GLN A 201 28.57 -8.90 -15.54
N GLN A 202 27.42 -9.22 -14.93
CA GLN A 202 26.14 -9.27 -15.62
C GLN A 202 25.72 -7.89 -16.15
N LEU A 203 25.85 -6.83 -15.34
CA LEU A 203 25.56 -5.46 -15.78
C LEU A 203 26.49 -5.02 -16.94
N ALA A 204 27.72 -5.50 -16.95
CA ALA A 204 28.67 -5.26 -18.04
C ALA A 204 28.46 -6.17 -19.26
N GLY A 205 27.41 -7.00 -19.28
CA GLY A 205 27.09 -7.90 -20.40
C GLY A 205 28.12 -9.03 -20.62
N LYS A 206 28.90 -9.39 -19.60
CA LYS A 206 29.89 -10.48 -19.68
C LYS A 206 29.19 -11.84 -19.72
N ARG A 207 29.91 -12.86 -20.18
CA ARG A 207 29.41 -14.24 -20.20
C ARG A 207 29.08 -14.70 -18.78
N PRO A 208 27.85 -15.17 -18.52
CA PRO A 208 27.43 -15.58 -17.18
C PRO A 208 28.32 -16.67 -16.58
N GLN A 209 28.67 -16.49 -15.31
CA GLN A 209 29.49 -17.40 -14.52
C GLN A 209 28.76 -17.83 -13.25
N VAL A 210 29.16 -18.96 -12.67
CA VAL A 210 28.63 -19.44 -11.38
C VAL A 210 28.82 -18.43 -10.24
N THR A 211 29.87 -17.61 -10.31
CA THR A 211 30.18 -16.54 -9.36
C THR A 211 29.20 -15.37 -9.42
N ASP A 212 28.39 -15.25 -10.47
CA ASP A 212 27.35 -14.24 -10.59
C ASP A 212 26.14 -14.60 -9.71
N ASP A 213 25.76 -15.89 -9.69
CA ASP A 213 24.74 -16.40 -8.75
C ASP A 213 25.17 -16.24 -7.29
N LEU A 214 26.47 -16.34 -7.00
CA LEU A 214 27.00 -16.15 -5.64
C LEU A 214 26.96 -14.68 -5.20
N TYR A 215 27.11 -13.74 -6.13
CA TYR A 215 26.84 -12.32 -5.86
C TYR A 215 25.36 -12.11 -5.54
N ALA A 216 24.48 -12.65 -6.39
CA ALA A 216 23.03 -12.53 -6.21
C ALA A 216 22.55 -13.21 -4.91
N LEU A 217 23.18 -14.31 -4.49
CA LEU A 217 22.97 -14.94 -3.19
C LEU A 217 23.34 -13.98 -2.05
N GLY A 218 24.50 -13.32 -2.14
CA GLY A 218 24.90 -12.29 -1.18
C GLY A 218 23.90 -11.16 -1.09
N ALA A 219 23.47 -10.60 -2.22
CA ALA A 219 22.49 -9.52 -2.26
C ALA A 219 21.12 -9.92 -1.70
N THR A 220 20.70 -11.16 -1.99
CA THR A 220 19.48 -11.78 -1.44
C THR A 220 19.58 -11.88 0.08
N LEU A 221 20.65 -12.48 0.62
CA LEU A 221 20.83 -12.62 2.07
C LEU A 221 20.95 -11.27 2.77
N TYR A 222 21.62 -10.31 2.14
CA TYR A 222 21.74 -8.94 2.64
C TYR A 222 20.35 -8.31 2.83
N GLU A 223 19.46 -8.40 1.83
CA GLU A 223 18.11 -7.86 1.94
C GLU A 223 17.30 -8.56 3.04
N LEU A 224 17.36 -9.90 3.08
CA LEU A 224 16.60 -10.68 4.06
C LEU A 224 17.04 -10.37 5.50
N LEU A 225 18.32 -10.07 5.71
CA LEU A 225 18.89 -9.78 7.02
C LEU A 225 18.76 -8.31 7.42
N THR A 226 18.65 -7.38 6.46
CA THR A 226 18.75 -5.92 6.72
C THR A 226 17.58 -5.09 6.18
N SER A 227 16.54 -5.72 5.62
CA SER A 227 15.31 -5.13 5.09
C SER A 227 15.42 -4.49 3.70
N LYS A 228 16.63 -4.11 3.28
CA LYS A 228 16.91 -3.47 1.98
C LYS A 228 18.08 -4.18 1.30
N PRO A 229 18.09 -4.30 -0.04
CA PRO A 229 19.26 -4.84 -0.73
C PRO A 229 20.49 -3.94 -0.52
N PRO A 230 21.71 -4.40 -0.89
CA PRO A 230 22.94 -3.65 -0.65
C PRO A 230 22.86 -2.23 -1.19
N PHE A 231 22.26 -2.08 -2.38
CA PHE A 231 22.01 -0.83 -3.09
C PHE A 231 20.53 -0.74 -3.45
N TYR A 232 19.85 0.35 -3.05
CA TYR A 232 18.40 0.48 -3.21
C TYR A 232 17.91 1.92 -3.47
N THR A 233 18.80 2.91 -3.50
CA THR A 233 18.52 4.32 -3.80
C THR A 233 19.65 4.94 -4.62
N GLY A 234 19.34 5.89 -5.49
CA GLY A 234 20.33 6.51 -6.37
C GLY A 234 20.61 5.67 -7.62
N ASP A 235 21.78 5.85 -8.23
CA ASP A 235 22.19 5.09 -9.41
C ASP A 235 22.71 3.70 -9.00
N ILE A 236 21.79 2.73 -8.99
CA ILE A 236 22.09 1.33 -8.62
C ILE A 236 23.14 0.72 -9.54
N THR A 237 23.14 1.06 -10.84
CA THR A 237 24.11 0.52 -11.79
C THR A 237 25.50 1.01 -11.44
N HIS A 238 25.67 2.31 -11.22
CA HIS A 238 26.93 2.90 -10.77
C HIS A 238 27.39 2.27 -9.44
N GLN A 239 26.49 2.17 -8.46
CA GLN A 239 26.78 1.61 -7.14
C GLN A 239 27.22 0.15 -7.20
N VAL A 240 26.51 -0.67 -7.97
CA VAL A 240 26.89 -2.08 -8.19
C VAL A 240 28.25 -2.16 -8.86
N LEU A 241 28.57 -1.30 -9.83
CA LEU A 241 29.85 -1.34 -10.53
C LEU A 241 31.02 -0.79 -9.70
N HIS A 242 30.81 0.24 -8.88
CA HIS A 242 31.90 1.06 -8.35
C HIS A 242 31.92 1.24 -6.83
N GLU A 243 30.79 1.13 -6.14
CA GLU A 243 30.69 1.46 -4.72
C GLU A 243 30.71 0.20 -3.83
N PRO A 244 31.43 0.20 -2.70
CA PRO A 244 31.35 -0.91 -1.76
C PRO A 244 29.97 -0.94 -1.09
N PRO A 245 29.40 -2.14 -0.85
CA PRO A 245 28.17 -2.24 -0.07
C PRO A 245 28.41 -1.78 1.38
N GLN A 246 27.40 -1.18 1.98
CA GLN A 246 27.45 -0.82 3.40
C GLN A 246 27.50 -2.10 4.27
N PRO A 247 28.31 -2.17 5.34
CA PRO A 247 28.27 -3.27 6.29
C PRO A 247 26.86 -3.52 6.89
N LEU A 248 26.52 -4.78 7.18
CA LEU A 248 25.16 -5.16 7.57
C LEU A 248 24.74 -4.54 8.93
N ASP A 249 25.67 -4.45 9.88
CA ASP A 249 25.48 -3.84 11.19
C ASP A 249 25.24 -2.33 11.09
N GLU A 250 26.04 -1.64 10.27
CA GLU A 250 25.84 -0.22 9.97
C GLU A 250 24.49 0.03 9.27
N ARG A 251 24.08 -0.87 8.36
CA ARG A 251 22.78 -0.79 7.69
C ARG A 251 21.62 -0.93 8.67
N LEU A 252 21.68 -1.90 9.58
CA LEU A 252 20.69 -2.09 10.63
C LEU A 252 20.59 -0.86 11.54
N ALA A 253 21.75 -0.31 11.95
CA ALA A 253 21.80 0.92 12.76
C ALA A 253 21.19 2.12 12.03
N THR A 254 21.51 2.31 10.75
CA THR A 254 20.99 3.41 9.91
C THR A 254 19.47 3.38 9.79
N LEU A 255 18.89 2.18 9.72
CA LEU A 255 17.43 1.98 9.61
C LEU A 255 16.73 1.90 10.96
N GLY A 256 17.46 1.95 12.08
CA GLY A 256 16.89 1.75 13.42
C GLY A 256 16.29 0.35 13.62
N ILE A 257 16.80 -0.67 12.93
CA ILE A 257 16.30 -2.04 12.97
C ILE A 257 17.22 -2.89 13.86
N GLN A 258 16.62 -3.73 14.71
CA GLN A 258 17.37 -4.74 15.46
C GLN A 258 17.24 -6.11 14.78
N ASN A 259 18.38 -6.71 14.42
CA ASN A 259 18.48 -8.10 13.98
C ASN A 259 19.85 -8.66 14.37
N GLN A 260 19.90 -9.87 14.95
CA GLN A 260 21.17 -10.47 15.35
C GLN A 260 21.76 -11.28 14.20
N ILE A 261 22.92 -10.85 13.71
CA ILE A 261 23.62 -11.50 12.60
C ILE A 261 24.99 -11.99 13.11
N PRO A 262 25.28 -13.30 13.04
CA PRO A 262 26.62 -13.81 13.36
C PRO A 262 27.70 -13.18 12.49
N ALA A 263 28.88 -12.92 13.06
CA ALA A 263 29.95 -12.19 12.38
C ALA A 263 30.50 -12.93 11.14
N ASP A 264 30.56 -14.26 11.20
CA ASP A 264 30.91 -15.14 10.08
C ASP A 264 29.88 -15.06 8.94
N VAL A 265 28.59 -14.97 9.28
CA VAL A 265 27.49 -14.77 8.31
C VAL A 265 27.58 -13.41 7.65
N ALA A 266 27.80 -12.34 8.41
CA ALA A 266 28.00 -11.00 7.86
C ALA A 266 29.22 -10.98 6.92
N ALA A 267 30.32 -11.62 7.32
CA ALA A 267 31.54 -11.70 6.53
C ALA A 267 31.34 -12.43 5.19
N ILE A 268 30.65 -13.59 5.16
CA ILE A 268 30.42 -14.31 3.91
C ILE A 268 29.46 -13.56 2.98
N VAL A 269 28.43 -12.88 3.53
CA VAL A 269 27.51 -12.06 2.73
C VAL A 269 28.29 -10.94 2.04
N MET A 270 29.19 -10.28 2.76
CA MET A 270 30.05 -9.23 2.20
C MET A 270 31.06 -9.79 1.18
N ALA A 271 31.63 -10.98 1.42
CA ALA A 271 32.53 -11.65 0.48
C ALA A 271 31.83 -12.02 -0.83
N CYS A 272 30.57 -12.47 -0.77
CA CYS A 272 29.72 -12.69 -1.95
C CYS A 272 29.54 -11.41 -2.78
N LEU A 273 29.45 -10.25 -2.13
CA LEU A 273 29.24 -8.94 -2.78
C LEU A 273 30.52 -8.29 -3.33
N ALA A 274 31.65 -9.00 -3.33
CA ALA A 274 32.89 -8.49 -3.91
C ALA A 274 32.72 -8.16 -5.41
N LYS A 275 33.30 -7.05 -5.85
CA LYS A 275 33.15 -6.59 -7.24
C LYS A 275 33.90 -7.51 -8.22
N GLU A 276 35.07 -7.98 -7.82
CA GLU A 276 35.88 -8.90 -8.60
C GLU A 276 35.43 -10.37 -8.35
N PRO A 277 35.11 -11.16 -9.39
CA PRO A 277 34.59 -12.52 -9.22
C PRO A 277 35.55 -13.47 -8.49
N SER A 278 36.86 -13.27 -8.67
CA SER A 278 37.90 -14.09 -8.01
C SER A 278 37.99 -13.88 -6.51
N GLN A 279 37.42 -12.77 -5.99
CA GLN A 279 37.35 -12.47 -4.56
C GLN A 279 36.09 -13.01 -3.89
N ARG A 280 35.14 -13.56 -4.67
CA ARG A 280 33.96 -14.23 -4.15
C ARG A 280 34.29 -15.68 -3.80
N PRO A 281 33.47 -16.34 -2.96
CA PRO A 281 33.43 -17.80 -2.92
C PRO A 281 33.27 -18.35 -4.35
N GLN A 282 33.98 -19.43 -4.69
CA GLN A 282 33.96 -19.97 -6.05
C GLN A 282 32.86 -21.01 -6.27
N THR A 283 32.23 -21.49 -5.19
CA THR A 283 31.14 -22.47 -5.24
C THR A 283 30.11 -22.19 -4.15
N ALA A 284 28.85 -22.58 -4.37
CA ALA A 284 27.82 -22.52 -3.34
C ALA A 284 28.16 -23.39 -2.12
N ARG A 285 28.90 -24.49 -2.34
CA ARG A 285 29.43 -25.32 -1.26
C ARG A 285 30.40 -24.57 -0.35
N ALA A 286 31.28 -23.73 -0.91
CA ALA A 286 32.20 -22.92 -0.12
C ALA A 286 31.45 -21.92 0.78
N VAL A 287 30.33 -21.37 0.31
CA VAL A 287 29.44 -20.54 1.15
C VAL A 287 28.88 -21.36 2.31
N ALA A 288 28.32 -22.54 2.05
CA ALA A 288 27.77 -23.42 3.08
C ALA A 288 28.83 -23.89 4.10
N GLU A 289 30.02 -24.24 3.65
CA GLU A 289 31.15 -24.63 4.52
C GLU A 289 31.57 -23.48 5.44
N TRP A 290 31.61 -22.23 4.92
CA TRP A 290 31.98 -21.03 5.69
C TRP A 290 31.04 -20.78 6.88
N ILE A 291 29.74 -20.93 6.68
CA ILE A 291 28.71 -20.73 7.72
C ILE A 291 28.48 -21.97 8.60
N GLY A 292 29.42 -22.92 8.58
CA GLY A 292 29.39 -24.10 9.44
C GLY A 292 28.26 -25.10 9.12
N LEU A 293 27.79 -25.14 7.86
CA LEU A 293 26.82 -26.13 7.37
C LEU A 293 27.49 -27.40 6.83
N GLY A 294 28.82 -27.51 6.89
CA GLY A 294 29.58 -28.67 6.43
C GLY A 294 29.80 -29.73 7.51
N THR A 295 28.91 -30.72 7.60
CA THR A 295 29.21 -32.18 7.71
C THR A 295 27.92 -32.98 7.96
N VAL A 296 27.11 -33.19 6.93
CA VAL A 296 26.30 -34.42 6.85
C VAL A 296 26.61 -35.08 5.52
N ARG A 297 27.21 -36.27 5.61
CA ARG A 297 27.46 -37.16 4.47
C ARG A 297 26.14 -37.44 3.76
N THR A 298 26.14 -37.34 2.44
CA THR A 298 25.04 -37.72 1.55
C THR A 298 24.45 -39.07 1.98
N PRO A 299 23.16 -39.16 2.37
CA PRO A 299 22.52 -40.45 2.52
C PRO A 299 22.33 -41.04 1.13
N SER A 300 22.98 -42.18 0.90
CA SER A 300 22.65 -43.11 -0.17
C SER A 300 21.16 -43.45 -0.11
N VAL A 301 20.54 -43.69 -1.26
CA VAL A 301 19.10 -43.92 -1.51
C VAL A 301 18.54 -45.21 -0.86
N GLU A 302 19.17 -45.76 0.18
CA GLU A 302 18.75 -47.00 0.83
C GLU A 302 18.70 -46.85 2.36
N ARG A 303 17.57 -46.34 2.88
CA ARG A 303 16.95 -46.68 4.20
C ARG A 303 16.13 -45.50 4.75
N LEU A 304 14.95 -45.25 4.19
CA LEU A 304 13.88 -44.48 4.86
C LEU A 304 12.50 -45.13 4.65
N SER A 305 12.46 -46.47 4.64
CA SER A 305 11.21 -47.24 4.58
C SER A 305 10.80 -47.85 5.92
N GLN A 306 11.48 -47.57 7.04
CA GLN A 306 11.16 -48.17 8.33
C GLN A 306 11.45 -47.20 9.49
N THR A 307 10.61 -46.19 9.76
CA THR A 307 10.51 -45.59 11.12
C THR A 307 9.39 -44.55 11.36
N MET A 308 8.51 -44.24 10.41
CA MET A 308 7.46 -43.21 10.64
C MET A 308 6.03 -43.72 10.40
N PHE A 309 5.70 -44.89 10.94
CA PHE A 309 4.31 -45.26 11.25
C PHE A 309 4.27 -45.91 12.62
N SER A 310 4.04 -45.11 13.67
CA SER A 310 3.43 -45.54 14.93
C SER A 310 2.91 -44.30 15.67
N GLN A 311 1.61 -44.30 15.96
CA GLN A 311 0.88 -43.24 16.67
C GLN A 311 1.26 -43.16 18.17
N PRO A 312 0.94 -42.05 18.87
CA PRO A 312 1.24 -41.88 20.28
C PRO A 312 0.08 -42.26 21.20
N ASP A 313 0.38 -42.90 22.34
CA ASP A 313 -0.16 -42.64 23.70
C ASP A 313 0.35 -43.69 24.72
N PRO A 314 0.23 -43.50 26.05
CA PRO A 314 0.42 -42.30 26.87
C PRO A 314 1.42 -42.54 28.03
N SER A 315 1.67 -41.48 28.80
CA SER A 315 2.51 -41.35 30.03
C SER A 315 2.45 -42.51 31.05
N PRO A 316 3.50 -42.68 31.87
CA PRO A 316 3.27 -42.49 33.31
C PRO A 316 4.32 -41.67 34.05
N ALA A 317 3.85 -41.16 35.19
CA ALA A 317 4.46 -40.23 36.13
C ALA A 317 5.59 -40.81 37.01
N ASP A 318 6.24 -39.86 37.69
CA ASP A 318 7.00 -39.91 38.95
C ASP A 318 8.41 -40.51 39.00
N ALA A 319 9.41 -39.64 39.21
CA ALA A 319 10.41 -39.80 40.28
C ALA A 319 11.17 -38.48 40.58
N VAL A 320 11.18 -38.13 41.86
CA VAL A 320 11.80 -36.95 42.49
C VAL A 320 13.23 -37.23 42.96
N SER A 321 14.07 -36.18 43.01
CA SER A 321 15.12 -35.83 44.01
C SER A 321 16.43 -35.34 43.35
N ALA A 322 17.31 -34.51 43.93
CA ALA A 322 17.31 -33.48 44.97
C ALA A 322 18.73 -32.83 44.94
N GLY A 323 18.88 -31.56 45.34
CA GLY A 323 20.18 -30.89 45.65
C GLY A 323 20.59 -29.77 44.68
N GLY A 324 21.02 -28.57 45.08
CA GLY A 324 21.38 -28.06 46.40
C GLY A 324 21.42 -26.51 46.42
N ARG A 325 20.99 -25.95 47.55
CA ARG A 325 20.95 -24.52 47.88
C ARG A 325 22.33 -24.03 48.33
N LYS A 326 23.05 -23.21 47.54
CA LYS A 326 24.11 -22.28 48.00
C LYS A 326 24.40 -21.11 47.02
N LYS A 327 23.38 -20.39 46.51
CA LYS A 327 23.60 -19.17 45.68
C LYS A 327 22.60 -18.02 45.87
N LEU A 328 21.97 -17.89 47.04
CA LEU A 328 20.94 -16.87 47.28
C LEU A 328 21.29 -15.76 48.30
N ALA A 329 22.49 -15.79 48.91
CA ALA A 329 22.89 -14.77 49.88
C ALA A 329 23.66 -13.57 49.28
N LEU A 330 24.18 -13.67 48.05
CA LEU A 330 25.01 -12.62 47.44
C LEU A 330 24.23 -11.65 46.53
N ALA A 331 23.07 -12.05 46.02
CA ALA A 331 22.25 -11.23 45.11
C ALA A 331 21.42 -10.16 45.84
N ALA A 332 21.06 -10.38 47.11
CA ALA A 332 20.23 -9.46 47.88
C ALA A 332 20.97 -8.17 48.30
N VAL A 333 22.30 -8.24 48.50
CA VAL A 333 23.11 -7.08 48.92
C VAL A 333 23.36 -6.12 47.76
N ALA A 334 23.51 -6.64 46.52
CA ALA A 334 23.69 -5.82 45.32
C ALA A 334 22.42 -5.04 44.94
N ALA A 335 21.24 -5.65 45.12
CA ALA A 335 19.96 -4.99 44.84
C ALA A 335 19.65 -3.84 45.82
N LEU A 336 20.03 -3.98 47.09
CA LEU A 336 19.82 -2.93 48.10
C LEU A 336 20.72 -1.71 47.90
N LEU A 337 21.95 -1.90 47.40
CA LEU A 337 22.85 -0.78 47.08
C LEU A 337 22.40 0.01 45.83
N LEU A 338 21.80 -0.66 44.84
CA LEU A 338 21.26 0.00 43.65
C LEU A 338 20.03 0.87 44.00
N ILE A 339 19.14 0.39 44.86
CA ILE A 339 17.95 1.15 45.29
C ILE A 339 18.34 2.39 46.11
N ALA A 340 19.37 2.28 46.97
CA ALA A 340 19.87 3.42 47.75
C ALA A 340 20.50 4.51 46.85
N SER A 341 21.19 4.12 45.78
CA SER A 341 21.80 5.06 44.82
C SER A 341 20.75 5.81 43.98
N ALA A 342 19.67 5.14 43.56
CA ALA A 342 18.57 5.75 42.82
C ALA A 342 17.76 6.75 43.66
N ALA A 343 17.56 6.46 44.95
CA ALA A 343 16.88 7.36 45.89
C ALA A 343 17.71 8.62 46.17
N LEU A 344 19.04 8.49 46.25
CA LEU A 344 19.95 9.62 46.44
C LEU A 344 19.96 10.55 45.21
N TRP A 345 19.97 9.98 44.00
CA TRP A 345 19.87 10.74 42.75
C TRP A 345 18.57 11.55 42.65
N TYR A 346 17.43 10.93 42.97
CA TYR A 346 16.11 11.57 42.93
C TYR A 346 16.01 12.76 43.91
N SER A 347 16.64 12.64 45.08
CA SER A 347 16.61 13.71 46.10
C SER A 347 17.46 14.94 45.76
N VAL A 348 18.52 14.77 44.95
CA VAL A 348 19.42 15.85 44.53
C VAL A 348 18.84 16.59 43.32
N TRP A 349 18.21 15.87 42.39
CA TRP A 349 17.58 16.47 41.20
C TRP A 349 16.46 17.46 41.55
N HIS A 350 15.66 17.16 42.58
CA HIS A 350 14.56 18.04 43.00
C HIS A 350 14.99 19.24 43.86
N ARG A 351 16.23 19.28 44.36
CA ARG A 351 16.70 20.38 45.23
C ARG A 351 17.43 21.51 44.50
N LEU A 352 17.71 21.39 43.19
CA LEU A 352 18.58 22.34 42.47
C LEU A 352 18.03 22.90 41.13
N GLY A 353 16.79 22.60 40.74
CA GLY A 353 16.23 23.06 39.46
C GLY A 353 15.13 24.12 39.57
N GLY A 354 15.46 25.35 39.97
CA GLY A 354 14.49 26.46 39.92
C GLY A 354 15.14 27.84 40.00
N ARG A 355 15.15 28.58 38.87
CA ARG A 355 14.99 30.05 38.73
C ARG A 355 15.13 30.46 37.26
N VAL A 356 14.04 30.92 36.63
CA VAL A 356 13.76 32.32 36.20
C VAL A 356 14.48 32.76 34.92
N LEU A 357 13.70 33.11 33.89
CA LEU A 357 13.65 34.46 33.27
C LEU A 357 12.41 34.59 32.35
N GLN A 358 11.51 35.50 32.73
CA GLN A 358 10.49 36.13 31.87
C GLN A 358 11.14 37.24 31.01
N GLN A 359 10.57 37.58 29.84
CA GLN A 359 10.08 38.93 29.49
C GLN A 359 9.43 39.01 28.08
N PRO A 360 8.69 40.09 27.70
CA PRO A 360 7.31 39.98 27.18
C PRO A 360 7.01 40.65 25.81
N GLY A 361 5.87 40.24 25.23
CA GLY A 361 4.79 41.02 24.57
C GLY A 361 5.05 42.13 23.54
N ILE A 362 4.39 42.04 22.38
CA ILE A 362 3.71 43.16 21.68
C ILE A 362 2.39 42.65 21.08
N SER A 363 1.35 43.47 21.23
CA SER A 363 -0.07 43.24 20.94
C SER A 363 -0.56 44.08 19.75
N ALA A 364 -1.79 43.76 19.30
CA ALA A 364 -2.75 44.53 18.47
C ALA A 364 -2.59 44.37 16.94
N GLU A 365 -3.65 44.24 16.12
CA GLU A 365 -4.96 44.90 16.24
C GLU A 365 -6.09 44.21 15.44
N ARG A 366 -7.34 44.53 15.81
CA ARG A 366 -8.66 44.01 15.38
C ARG A 366 -9.09 44.47 13.98
N SER A 367 -9.97 43.69 13.32
CA SER A 367 -11.35 44.13 12.96
C SER A 367 -12.18 43.07 12.20
N ALA A 368 -13.46 42.99 12.58
CA ALA A 368 -14.63 42.45 11.86
C ALA A 368 -15.80 43.40 12.20
N PRO A 369 -17.04 43.32 11.64
CA PRO A 369 -17.57 42.48 10.55
C PRO A 369 -18.46 43.25 9.53
N VAL A 370 -18.78 42.67 8.36
CA VAL A 370 -19.99 43.02 7.57
C VAL A 370 -20.55 41.78 6.83
N GLN A 371 -21.82 41.47 7.09
CA GLN A 371 -22.80 40.75 6.24
C GLN A 371 -24.00 41.71 6.06
N PRO A 372 -25.00 41.54 5.14
CA PRO A 372 -25.43 40.30 4.46
C PRO A 372 -25.90 40.44 2.98
N ALA A 373 -26.13 39.31 2.29
CA ALA A 373 -27.39 38.94 1.58
C ALA A 373 -27.19 37.98 0.38
N GLY A 374 -27.90 36.84 0.41
CA GLY A 374 -28.62 36.34 -0.77
C GLY A 374 -28.02 35.25 -1.65
N ILE A 375 -28.57 34.03 -1.49
CA ILE A 375 -28.83 32.98 -2.51
C ILE A 375 -27.62 32.21 -3.09
N GLY A 376 -27.48 30.97 -2.60
CA GLY A 376 -27.06 29.75 -3.32
C GLY A 376 -25.64 29.66 -3.88
N ALA A 377 -24.80 28.77 -3.33
CA ALA A 377 -23.58 28.31 -4.04
C ALA A 377 -22.95 27.05 -3.41
N ALA A 378 -22.35 26.24 -4.29
CA ALA A 378 -21.55 25.04 -4.07
C ALA A 378 -20.55 25.14 -2.89
N THR A 379 -20.29 24.01 -2.21
CA THR A 379 -19.17 23.88 -1.26
C THR A 379 -17.88 24.32 -1.95
N ALA A 380 -17.34 25.45 -1.50
CA ALA A 380 -16.23 26.11 -2.16
C ALA A 380 -14.94 25.28 -2.04
N LEU A 381 -14.23 25.13 -3.16
CA LEU A 381 -12.84 24.64 -3.19
C LEU A 381 -12.01 25.31 -2.06
N PRO A 382 -11.20 24.55 -1.30
CA PRO A 382 -10.45 25.07 -0.16
C PRO A 382 -9.37 26.08 -0.58
N VAL A 383 -8.87 25.95 -1.80
CA VAL A 383 -7.91 26.88 -2.42
C VAL A 383 -8.55 27.43 -3.69
N ARG A 384 -8.91 28.72 -3.69
CA ARG A 384 -9.45 29.44 -4.86
C ARG A 384 -8.59 30.59 -5.33
N ASP A 385 -7.66 31.06 -4.50
CA ASP A 385 -6.77 32.14 -4.88
C ASP A 385 -5.91 31.71 -6.07
N GLY A 386 -6.00 32.47 -7.16
CA GLY A 386 -5.34 32.18 -8.43
C GLY A 386 -6.01 31.10 -9.29
N LEU A 387 -7.16 30.54 -8.91
CA LEU A 387 -7.86 29.53 -9.70
C LEU A 387 -8.42 30.13 -11.00
N ILE A 388 -8.09 29.51 -12.14
CA ILE A 388 -8.45 29.98 -13.49
C ILE A 388 -9.16 28.92 -14.34
N LEU A 389 -9.27 27.68 -13.86
CA LEU A 389 -10.09 26.65 -14.48
C LEU A 389 -10.46 25.64 -13.41
N TYR A 390 -11.73 25.26 -13.36
CA TYR A 390 -12.16 24.14 -12.54
C TYR A 390 -13.29 23.37 -13.22
N PHE A 391 -13.05 22.09 -13.51
CA PHE A 391 -14.07 21.15 -13.95
C PHE A 391 -14.25 20.07 -12.87
N SER A 392 -15.40 20.08 -12.20
CA SER A 392 -15.77 19.06 -11.21
C SER A 392 -16.15 17.73 -11.86
N PHE A 393 -16.71 17.76 -13.06
CA PHE A 393 -17.39 16.62 -13.70
C PHE A 393 -18.48 15.96 -12.86
N ASP A 394 -19.04 16.66 -11.86
CA ASP A 394 -20.09 16.15 -10.98
C ASP A 394 -21.38 15.81 -11.73
N GLU A 395 -21.67 16.53 -12.82
CA GLU A 395 -22.81 16.28 -13.70
C GLU A 395 -22.37 15.88 -15.12
N PRO A 396 -23.15 15.04 -15.82
CA PRO A 396 -22.88 14.69 -17.20
C PRO A 396 -22.93 15.94 -18.11
N PRO A 397 -21.91 16.13 -19.00
CA PRO A 397 -21.91 17.24 -19.96
C PRO A 397 -23.16 17.24 -20.83
N LYS A 398 -23.90 18.34 -20.84
CA LYS A 398 -25.05 18.53 -21.72
C LYS A 398 -24.56 19.00 -23.09
N GLU A 399 -24.91 18.26 -24.14
CA GLU A 399 -24.42 18.52 -25.51
C GLU A 399 -22.88 18.53 -25.61
N GLY A 400 -22.21 17.83 -24.66
CA GLY A 400 -20.77 17.79 -24.54
C GLY A 400 -20.13 19.05 -23.96
N VAL A 401 -20.88 20.07 -23.54
CA VAL A 401 -20.33 21.27 -22.89
C VAL A 401 -19.94 20.94 -21.45
N VAL A 402 -18.69 21.27 -21.10
CA VAL A 402 -18.13 21.16 -19.75
C VAL A 402 -18.01 22.58 -19.19
N HIS A 403 -18.72 22.86 -18.10
CA HIS A 403 -18.74 24.20 -17.51
C HIS A 403 -17.56 24.45 -16.59
N ASP A 404 -16.94 25.63 -16.72
CA ASP A 404 -15.89 26.10 -15.81
C ASP A 404 -16.48 26.70 -14.53
N GLU A 405 -16.22 26.03 -13.41
CA GLU A 405 -16.67 26.41 -12.08
C GLU A 405 -15.68 27.31 -11.32
N SER A 406 -14.56 27.70 -11.95
CA SER A 406 -13.64 28.68 -11.37
C SER A 406 -14.25 30.08 -11.31
N GLY A 407 -15.16 30.38 -12.25
CA GLY A 407 -15.75 31.71 -12.46
C GLY A 407 -15.04 32.55 -13.54
N THR A 408 -14.06 31.99 -14.25
CA THR A 408 -13.35 32.69 -15.35
C THR A 408 -13.96 32.43 -16.73
N GLY A 409 -14.90 31.48 -16.81
CA GLY A 409 -15.70 31.19 -18.00
C GLY A 409 -14.97 30.38 -19.05
N ASN A 410 -13.90 29.68 -18.68
CA ASN A 410 -13.09 28.83 -19.56
C ASN A 410 -13.79 27.48 -19.85
N ASP A 411 -15.02 27.54 -20.35
CA ASP A 411 -15.82 26.35 -20.67
C ASP A 411 -15.14 25.48 -21.74
N GLY A 412 -15.31 24.16 -21.60
CA GLY A 412 -14.77 23.15 -22.50
C GLY A 412 -15.84 22.44 -23.32
N GLN A 413 -15.39 21.71 -24.34
CA GLN A 413 -16.19 20.81 -25.15
C GLN A 413 -15.60 19.40 -25.08
N ALA A 414 -16.32 18.46 -24.47
CA ALA A 414 -16.04 17.04 -24.49
C ALA A 414 -16.31 16.45 -25.89
N VAL A 415 -15.33 15.68 -26.39
CA VAL A 415 -15.37 14.97 -27.67
C VAL A 415 -15.00 13.52 -27.38
N GLY A 416 -15.91 12.59 -27.67
CA GLY A 416 -15.66 11.14 -27.51
C GLY A 416 -15.45 10.65 -26.07
N ALA A 417 -15.57 11.52 -25.06
CA ALA A 417 -15.53 11.15 -23.64
C ALA A 417 -16.93 10.79 -23.14
N THR A 418 -17.01 9.84 -22.21
CA THR A 418 -18.27 9.40 -21.60
C THR A 418 -18.26 9.71 -20.12
N TRP A 419 -19.37 10.24 -19.60
CA TRP A 419 -19.49 10.50 -18.18
C TRP A 419 -19.83 9.22 -17.40
N THR A 420 -19.31 9.12 -16.18
CA THR A 420 -19.62 8.05 -15.22
C THR A 420 -19.91 8.64 -13.84
N PRO A 421 -20.82 8.04 -13.04
CA PRO A 421 -21.01 8.39 -11.64
C PRO A 421 -19.91 7.86 -10.72
N GLU A 422 -18.94 7.11 -11.23
CA GLU A 422 -17.84 6.53 -10.45
C GLU A 422 -16.63 7.48 -10.38
N GLY A 423 -16.89 8.77 -10.09
CA GLY A 423 -15.84 9.76 -9.90
C GLY A 423 -15.05 9.57 -8.61
N ARG A 424 -13.96 10.31 -8.51
CA ARG A 424 -13.25 10.48 -7.24
C ARG A 424 -14.12 11.29 -6.27
N ARG A 425 -14.81 12.31 -6.77
CA ARG A 425 -15.83 13.10 -6.09
C ARG A 425 -17.00 13.30 -7.06
N GLY A 426 -18.16 12.73 -6.72
CA GLY A 426 -19.31 12.76 -7.60
C GLY A 426 -19.07 11.99 -8.91
N GLY A 427 -19.12 12.70 -10.03
CA GLY A 427 -18.96 12.12 -11.37
C GLY A 427 -17.54 12.24 -11.91
N ALA A 428 -17.25 11.58 -13.02
CA ALA A 428 -15.98 11.75 -13.75
C ALA A 428 -16.17 11.56 -15.25
N LEU A 429 -15.20 12.01 -16.04
CA LEU A 429 -15.14 11.67 -17.45
C LEU A 429 -14.20 10.49 -17.69
N GLN A 430 -14.72 9.46 -18.35
CA GLN A 430 -13.99 8.35 -18.92
C GLN A 430 -13.53 8.71 -20.32
N PHE A 431 -12.23 8.60 -20.52
CA PHE A 431 -11.57 8.79 -21.80
C PHE A 431 -11.16 7.43 -22.38
N ALA A 432 -11.24 7.33 -23.69
CA ALA A 432 -10.78 6.18 -24.46
C ALA A 432 -9.50 6.52 -25.22
N ARG A 433 -8.70 5.51 -25.56
CA ARG A 433 -7.37 5.63 -26.20
C ARG A 433 -7.29 6.51 -27.45
N THR A 434 -8.40 6.78 -28.12
CA THR A 434 -8.44 7.51 -29.40
C THR A 434 -9.59 8.51 -29.43
N ASN A 435 -9.30 9.75 -29.85
CA ASN A 435 -10.26 10.83 -30.09
C ASN A 435 -11.25 11.08 -28.94
N SER A 436 -10.77 10.93 -27.70
CA SER A 436 -11.55 11.15 -26.47
C SER A 436 -10.86 12.23 -25.63
N TYR A 437 -11.40 13.44 -25.55
CA TYR A 437 -10.75 14.57 -24.88
C TYR A 437 -11.74 15.70 -24.57
N VAL A 438 -11.35 16.63 -23.70
CA VAL A 438 -12.05 17.93 -23.53
C VAL A 438 -11.20 19.02 -24.17
N ARG A 439 -11.80 19.84 -25.03
CA ARG A 439 -11.15 21.01 -25.65
C ARG A 439 -11.62 22.29 -24.99
N VAL A 440 -10.70 23.11 -24.52
CA VAL A 440 -10.96 24.42 -23.94
C VAL A 440 -10.31 25.49 -24.84
N PRO A 441 -11.10 26.38 -25.48
CA PRO A 441 -10.56 27.38 -26.38
C PRO A 441 -9.51 28.28 -25.72
N ASN A 442 -8.44 28.62 -26.45
CA ASN A 442 -7.37 29.47 -25.94
C ASN A 442 -7.90 30.84 -25.51
N ARG A 443 -7.43 31.31 -24.34
CA ARG A 443 -7.73 32.64 -23.79
C ARG A 443 -6.52 33.18 -23.02
N PRO A 444 -6.43 34.52 -22.81
CA PRO A 444 -5.33 35.11 -22.02
C PRO A 444 -5.19 34.51 -20.62
N SER A 445 -6.30 34.18 -19.96
CA SER A 445 -6.31 33.53 -18.63
C SER A 445 -5.59 32.18 -18.61
N LEU A 446 -5.59 31.45 -19.73
CA LEU A 446 -4.94 30.14 -19.88
C LEU A 446 -3.46 30.23 -20.32
N ASN A 447 -2.88 31.44 -20.34
CA ASN A 447 -1.45 31.66 -20.57
C ASN A 447 -0.77 32.35 -19.37
N PRO A 448 -0.91 31.83 -18.14
CA PRO A 448 -0.37 32.49 -16.96
C PRO A 448 1.16 32.34 -16.91
N PRO A 449 1.91 33.32 -16.36
CA PRO A 449 3.38 33.23 -16.30
C PRO A 449 3.90 32.16 -15.33
N GLN A 450 3.10 31.81 -14.33
CA GLN A 450 3.31 30.74 -13.35
C GLN A 450 2.06 29.86 -13.35
N ILE A 451 2.18 28.59 -12.94
CA ILE A 451 1.05 27.67 -13.07
C ILE A 451 1.06 26.56 -12.02
N THR A 452 -0.13 26.14 -11.63
CA THR A 452 -0.37 24.82 -11.03
C THR A 452 -1.47 24.12 -11.82
N MET A 453 -1.26 22.85 -12.12
CA MET A 453 -2.28 21.97 -12.70
C MET A 453 -2.50 20.81 -11.75
N ALA A 454 -3.76 20.49 -11.46
CA ALA A 454 -4.12 19.39 -10.60
C ALA A 454 -5.30 18.61 -11.20
N ALA A 455 -5.28 17.29 -11.07
CA ALA A 455 -6.41 16.44 -11.39
C ALA A 455 -6.33 15.14 -10.59
N TRP A 456 -7.48 14.49 -10.42
CA TRP A 456 -7.52 13.07 -10.07
C TRP A 456 -7.58 12.25 -11.33
N VAL A 457 -6.76 11.22 -11.41
CA VAL A 457 -6.68 10.32 -12.56
C VAL A 457 -6.72 8.86 -12.10
N LYS A 458 -7.39 8.01 -12.87
CA LYS A 458 -7.40 6.56 -12.65
C LYS A 458 -7.23 5.85 -13.97
N THR A 459 -6.11 5.15 -14.11
CA THR A 459 -5.78 4.37 -15.30
C THR A 459 -5.08 3.08 -14.91
N SER A 460 -5.33 2.02 -15.68
CA SER A 460 -4.57 0.75 -15.64
C SER A 460 -3.80 0.53 -16.94
N TYR A 461 -3.72 1.57 -17.77
CA TYR A 461 -3.18 1.53 -19.11
C TYR A 461 -2.17 2.65 -19.29
N SER A 462 -0.97 2.28 -19.70
CA SER A 462 0.01 3.19 -20.29
C SER A 462 0.71 2.50 -21.44
N ASP A 463 1.15 3.28 -22.41
CA ASP A 463 2.02 2.82 -23.49
C ASP A 463 3.14 3.82 -23.74
N MET A 464 3.69 3.84 -24.94
CA MET A 464 4.84 4.69 -25.31
C MET A 464 4.41 5.87 -26.18
N ILE A 465 3.12 6.18 -26.18
CA ILE A 465 2.56 7.33 -26.86
C ILE A 465 2.45 8.45 -25.82
N TRP A 466 2.71 9.70 -26.20
CA TRP A 466 2.44 10.87 -25.36
C TRP A 466 0.95 11.01 -25.10
N ARG A 467 0.44 10.26 -24.12
CA ARG A 467 -0.92 10.35 -23.64
C ARG A 467 -0.98 11.49 -22.64
N ARG A 468 -1.61 12.58 -23.07
CA ARG A 468 -1.65 13.84 -22.33
C ARG A 468 -2.84 13.81 -21.37
N ILE A 469 -2.59 14.02 -20.09
CA ILE A 469 -3.62 14.39 -19.10
C ILE A 469 -3.99 15.85 -19.33
N PHE A 470 -2.99 16.70 -19.53
CA PHE A 470 -3.11 18.10 -19.92
C PHE A 470 -2.17 18.41 -21.08
N ASP A 471 -2.64 19.17 -22.07
CA ASP A 471 -1.84 19.61 -23.21
C ASP A 471 -2.20 21.03 -23.64
N LYS A 472 -1.19 21.91 -23.68
CA LYS A 472 -1.25 23.23 -24.30
C LYS A 472 0.10 23.55 -24.95
N SER A 473 0.62 22.60 -25.73
CA SER A 473 1.97 22.61 -26.32
C SER A 473 3.05 22.46 -25.28
N TRP A 474 3.69 21.29 -25.27
CA TRP A 474 4.78 20.97 -24.36
C TRP A 474 6.00 21.89 -24.58
N ASP A 475 6.31 22.26 -25.83
CA ASP A 475 7.51 23.01 -26.22
C ASP A 475 7.42 24.53 -26.01
N GLN A 476 6.21 25.11 -26.08
CA GLN A 476 5.97 26.54 -25.88
C GLN A 476 5.22 26.83 -24.58
N GLY A 477 4.31 25.96 -24.19
CA GLY A 477 3.48 26.11 -22.99
C GLY A 477 3.81 25.07 -21.94
N PHE A 478 2.88 24.14 -21.76
CA PHE A 478 2.94 23.11 -20.75
C PHE A 478 2.20 21.85 -21.16
N ALA A 479 2.61 20.74 -20.57
CA ALA A 479 1.90 19.47 -20.67
C ALA A 479 2.12 18.60 -19.42
N LEU A 480 1.14 17.76 -19.10
CA LEU A 480 1.26 16.70 -18.10
C LEU A 480 0.82 15.39 -18.75
N SER A 481 1.65 14.36 -18.66
CA SER A 481 1.52 13.17 -19.51
C SER A 481 1.77 11.87 -18.74
N ASP A 482 1.17 10.76 -19.21
CA ASP A 482 1.36 9.40 -18.67
C ASP A 482 2.11 8.46 -19.62
N GLY A 483 3.21 8.94 -20.17
CA GLY A 483 4.01 8.21 -21.15
C GLY A 483 4.74 9.17 -22.06
N GLY A 484 5.75 8.66 -22.77
CA GLY A 484 6.57 9.46 -23.66
C GLY A 484 7.33 8.64 -24.69
N GLU A 485 8.01 9.36 -25.59
CA GLU A 485 8.59 8.91 -26.86
C GLU A 485 9.39 7.59 -26.78
N THR A 486 9.41 6.89 -27.91
CA THR A 486 10.01 5.56 -28.07
C THR A 486 11.47 5.46 -27.65
N ASP A 487 12.20 6.56 -27.64
CA ASP A 487 13.65 6.59 -27.47
C ASP A 487 14.03 6.69 -25.98
N ARG A 488 13.06 7.09 -25.14
CA ARG A 488 13.20 7.22 -23.68
C ARG A 488 12.26 6.25 -22.97
N TYR A 489 12.41 4.97 -23.30
CA TYR A 489 11.59 3.87 -22.78
C TYR A 489 11.25 3.99 -21.29
N HIS A 490 12.16 4.49 -20.44
CA HIS A 490 11.99 4.67 -18.99
C HIS A 490 10.73 5.42 -18.54
N GLN A 491 10.09 6.21 -19.40
CA GLN A 491 8.98 7.11 -19.06
C GLN A 491 7.57 6.48 -19.11
N ARG A 492 7.41 5.26 -19.65
CA ARG A 492 6.09 4.58 -19.70
C ARG A 492 5.45 4.43 -18.30
N GLY A 493 4.21 4.90 -18.18
CA GLY A 493 3.39 4.83 -16.96
C GLY A 493 3.85 5.77 -15.85
N ARG A 494 4.87 6.60 -16.10
CA ARG A 494 5.32 7.67 -15.22
C ARG A 494 4.61 8.95 -15.60
N LEU A 495 4.45 9.85 -14.63
CA LEU A 495 4.02 11.20 -14.86
C LEU A 495 5.19 12.02 -15.36
N ILE A 496 4.98 12.76 -16.43
CA ILE A 496 5.94 13.74 -16.94
C ILE A 496 5.26 15.09 -16.92
N TRP A 497 5.85 16.03 -16.19
CA TRP A 497 5.44 17.42 -16.15
C TRP A 497 6.40 18.24 -16.99
N GLU A 498 5.88 18.90 -18.02
CA GLU A 498 6.63 19.65 -19.03
C GLU A 498 6.24 21.13 -18.99
N ILE A 499 7.24 22.00 -18.95
CA ILE A 499 7.12 23.45 -19.15
C ILE A 499 8.16 23.84 -20.19
N GLY A 500 7.71 24.14 -21.40
CA GLY A 500 8.61 24.30 -22.56
C GLY A 500 9.52 23.08 -22.76
N HIS A 501 10.78 23.33 -23.14
CA HIS A 501 11.76 22.25 -23.32
C HIS A 501 12.31 21.63 -22.02
N HIS A 502 11.67 21.89 -20.88
CA HIS A 502 12.07 21.35 -19.59
C HIS A 502 11.02 20.41 -19.05
N SER A 503 11.45 19.32 -18.41
CA SER A 503 10.53 18.37 -17.79
C SER A 503 11.06 17.79 -16.49
N CYS A 504 10.14 17.35 -15.63
CA CYS A 504 10.44 16.48 -14.50
C CYS A 504 9.51 15.27 -14.51
N GLU A 505 10.02 14.14 -14.05
CA GLU A 505 9.32 12.86 -14.13
C GLU A 505 9.15 12.18 -12.77
N SER A 506 8.10 11.40 -12.62
CA SER A 506 7.92 10.53 -11.46
C SER A 506 8.89 9.35 -11.51
N GLN A 507 9.40 8.90 -10.36
CA GLN A 507 10.20 7.67 -10.31
C GLN A 507 9.34 6.40 -10.42
N ASN A 508 8.16 6.46 -9.81
CA ASN A 508 7.18 5.38 -9.79
C ASN A 508 6.15 5.57 -10.90
N ARG A 509 5.57 4.44 -11.30
CA ARG A 509 4.40 4.43 -12.17
C ARG A 509 3.14 4.68 -11.35
N PHE A 510 2.10 5.21 -12.01
CA PHE A 510 0.79 5.45 -11.40
C PHE A 510 -0.36 4.76 -12.17
N ASP A 511 -0.03 3.92 -13.15
CA ASP A 511 -1.01 3.19 -13.97
C ASP A 511 -1.43 1.84 -13.35
N ASP A 512 -1.66 1.81 -12.05
CA ASP A 512 -2.00 0.61 -11.27
C ASP A 512 -3.52 0.33 -11.16
N GLY A 513 -4.34 1.18 -11.77
CA GLY A 513 -5.80 1.11 -11.72
C GLY A 513 -6.44 1.79 -10.51
N ALA A 514 -5.66 2.42 -9.62
CA ALA A 514 -6.15 3.23 -8.52
C ALA A 514 -6.34 4.70 -8.91
N TRP A 515 -7.07 5.44 -8.07
CA TRP A 515 -7.16 6.89 -8.17
C TRP A 515 -5.90 7.54 -7.61
N HIS A 516 -5.30 8.42 -8.40
CA HIS A 516 -4.11 9.17 -8.03
C HIS A 516 -4.36 10.67 -8.22
N HIS A 517 -3.87 11.47 -7.27
CA HIS A 517 -3.86 12.93 -7.40
C HIS A 517 -2.55 13.38 -8.03
N VAL A 518 -2.63 14.00 -9.20
CA VAL A 518 -1.46 14.40 -9.98
C VAL A 518 -1.37 15.91 -10.04
N VAL A 519 -0.22 16.46 -9.65
CA VAL A 519 -0.05 17.92 -9.58
C VAL A 519 1.29 18.35 -10.15
N GLY A 520 1.26 19.24 -11.13
CA GLY A 520 2.42 19.94 -11.68
C GLY A 520 2.41 21.40 -11.26
N THR A 521 3.52 21.93 -10.75
CA THR A 521 3.66 23.36 -10.40
C THR A 521 4.87 23.97 -11.09
N PHE A 522 4.81 25.27 -11.36
CA PHE A 522 5.95 26.08 -11.79
C PHE A 522 5.83 27.51 -11.24
N ASP A 523 6.80 27.91 -10.42
CA ASP A 523 6.83 29.21 -9.71
C ASP A 523 7.61 30.30 -10.46
N GLY A 524 7.96 30.06 -11.73
CA GLY A 524 8.84 30.94 -12.52
C GLY A 524 10.33 30.63 -12.33
N THR A 525 10.69 29.76 -11.39
CA THR A 525 12.07 29.34 -11.11
C THR A 525 12.24 27.82 -11.14
N VAL A 526 11.32 27.09 -10.53
CA VAL A 526 11.39 25.65 -10.30
C VAL A 526 10.07 25.00 -10.67
N GLN A 527 10.14 23.94 -11.47
CA GLN A 527 9.01 23.04 -11.68
C GLN A 527 9.02 21.93 -10.64
N ARG A 528 7.86 21.58 -10.08
CA ARG A 528 7.72 20.46 -9.13
C ARG A 528 6.55 19.57 -9.54
N LEU A 529 6.73 18.27 -9.33
CA LEU A 529 5.72 17.26 -9.62
C LEU A 529 5.37 16.54 -8.31
N TYR A 530 4.07 16.39 -8.06
CA TYR A 530 3.52 15.68 -6.92
C TYR A 530 2.59 14.56 -7.41
N LEU A 531 2.62 13.44 -6.69
CA LEU A 531 1.70 12.32 -6.82
C LEU A 531 1.22 11.98 -5.42
N ASP A 532 -0.09 11.97 -5.21
CA ASP A 532 -0.72 11.65 -3.93
C ASP A 532 -0.14 12.43 -2.75
N ASN A 533 -0.01 13.75 -2.94
CA ASN A 533 0.58 14.69 -1.97
C ASN A 533 2.07 14.45 -1.65
N GLN A 534 2.70 13.46 -2.28
CA GLN A 534 4.14 13.28 -2.19
C GLN A 534 4.82 14.03 -3.34
N GLN A 535 5.74 14.95 -3.02
CA GLN A 535 6.59 15.55 -4.03
C GLN A 535 7.54 14.49 -4.61
N LEU A 536 7.41 14.20 -5.89
CA LEU A 536 8.17 13.16 -6.57
C LEU A 536 9.47 13.65 -7.19
N GLY A 537 9.56 14.95 -7.48
CA GLY A 537 10.74 15.55 -8.07
C GLY A 537 10.62 17.05 -8.29
N HIS A 538 11.74 17.66 -8.66
CA HIS A 538 11.82 19.04 -9.13
C HIS A 538 12.87 19.14 -10.25
N SER A 539 12.87 20.23 -11.04
CA SER A 539 13.97 20.45 -11.99
C SER A 539 15.31 20.54 -11.26
N SER A 540 16.32 19.85 -11.78
CA SER A 540 17.70 19.89 -11.25
C SER A 540 18.38 21.24 -11.43
N HIS A 541 17.82 22.10 -12.28
CA HIS A 541 18.28 23.46 -12.54
C HIS A 541 17.13 24.44 -12.27
N SER A 542 17.44 25.49 -11.52
CA SER A 542 16.60 26.69 -11.44
C SER A 542 16.88 27.56 -12.66
N TRP A 543 15.89 27.77 -13.52
CA TRP A 543 15.97 28.81 -14.55
C TRP A 543 14.96 29.90 -14.22
N VAL A 544 15.32 31.17 -14.42
CA VAL A 544 14.36 32.25 -14.30
C VAL A 544 13.58 32.33 -15.61
N GLY A 545 12.28 32.08 -15.56
CA GLY A 545 11.43 32.05 -16.76
C GLY A 545 9.95 32.25 -16.46
N ARG A 546 9.15 32.17 -17.52
CA ARG A 546 7.68 32.15 -17.47
C ARG A 546 7.20 31.06 -18.40
N VAL A 547 6.00 30.54 -18.18
CA VAL A 547 5.29 29.82 -19.24
C VAL A 547 5.06 30.80 -20.40
N ALA A 548 5.47 30.42 -21.61
CA ALA A 548 5.30 31.29 -22.77
C ALA A 548 3.84 31.29 -23.23
N GLU A 549 3.39 32.44 -23.71
CA GLU A 549 2.07 32.56 -24.33
C GLU A 549 2.06 31.81 -25.66
N ASN A 550 0.98 31.07 -25.92
CA ASN A 550 0.79 30.38 -27.18
C ASN A 550 -0.70 30.41 -27.62
N THR A 551 -0.93 30.04 -28.87
CA THR A 551 -2.26 30.09 -29.49
C THR A 551 -3.01 28.76 -29.44
N TYR A 552 -2.40 27.69 -28.90
CA TYR A 552 -3.02 26.37 -28.83
C TYR A 552 -4.19 26.36 -27.86
N ASP A 553 -5.24 25.61 -28.18
CA ASP A 553 -6.29 25.33 -27.21
C ASP A 553 -5.74 24.42 -26.11
N LEU A 554 -6.25 24.56 -24.88
CA LEU A 554 -5.99 23.60 -23.83
C LEU A 554 -6.79 22.33 -24.14
N THR A 555 -6.17 21.17 -24.01
CA THR A 555 -6.89 19.90 -24.06
C THR A 555 -6.63 19.06 -22.82
N ILE A 556 -7.71 18.45 -22.31
CA ILE A 556 -7.67 17.45 -21.24
C ILE A 556 -7.81 16.08 -21.89
N ALA A 557 -6.96 15.12 -21.50
CA ALA A 557 -6.96 13.75 -22.03
C ALA A 557 -6.62 13.61 -23.52
N GLY A 558 -5.98 14.59 -24.18
CA GLY A 558 -5.68 14.51 -25.61
C GLY A 558 -4.36 15.16 -26.00
N ASN A 559 -3.60 14.54 -26.91
CA ASN A 559 -2.44 15.19 -27.56
C ASN A 559 -2.92 15.91 -28.83
N ARG A 560 -3.05 17.25 -28.79
CA ARG A 560 -3.64 18.01 -29.89
C ARG A 560 -2.80 19.20 -30.32
N SER A 561 -1.84 19.65 -29.52
CA SER A 561 -0.96 20.73 -29.93
C SER A 561 0.09 20.30 -30.96
N ASP A 562 0.65 19.09 -30.80
CA ASP A 562 1.78 18.62 -31.61
C ASP A 562 1.87 17.08 -31.63
N PRO A 563 0.90 16.37 -32.24
CA PRO A 563 0.96 14.91 -32.33
C PRO A 563 1.92 14.46 -33.45
N ASP A 564 2.89 13.60 -33.13
CA ASP A 564 3.75 12.99 -34.16
C ASP A 564 3.07 11.75 -34.79
N PRO A 565 2.75 11.77 -36.10
CA PRO A 565 2.17 10.61 -36.79
C PRO A 565 3.08 9.37 -36.80
N LYS A 566 4.40 9.54 -36.69
CA LYS A 566 5.36 8.41 -36.68
C LYS A 566 5.18 7.54 -35.44
N PHE A 567 4.78 8.12 -34.32
CA PHE A 567 4.61 7.42 -33.05
C PHE A 567 3.14 7.07 -32.74
N GLY A 568 2.23 7.28 -33.71
CA GLY A 568 0.81 6.98 -33.54
C GLY A 568 0.09 7.96 -32.61
N GLU A 569 0.60 9.17 -32.45
CA GLU A 569 0.03 10.18 -31.55
C GLU A 569 -1.18 10.92 -32.15
N VAL A 570 -1.36 10.83 -33.46
CA VAL A 570 -2.49 11.47 -34.15
C VAL A 570 -3.79 10.86 -33.63
N GLY A 571 -4.57 11.68 -32.93
CA GLY A 571 -5.81 11.26 -32.29
C GLY A 571 -5.62 10.49 -30.99
N ALA A 572 -4.39 10.35 -30.48
CA ALA A 572 -4.14 9.68 -29.20
C ALA A 572 -4.74 10.46 -28.03
N SER A 573 -5.29 9.73 -27.07
CA SER A 573 -5.97 10.26 -25.90
C SER A 573 -5.58 9.49 -24.65
N PHE A 574 -5.74 10.09 -23.47
CA PHE A 574 -5.61 9.37 -22.21
C PHE A 574 -6.62 8.21 -22.15
N ASP A 575 -6.26 7.11 -21.50
CA ASP A 575 -7.13 5.94 -21.33
C ASP A 575 -7.42 5.71 -19.85
N GLY A 576 -8.57 6.18 -19.39
CA GLY A 576 -8.87 6.17 -17.97
C GLY A 576 -9.87 7.24 -17.58
N LEU A 577 -10.08 7.36 -16.28
CA LEU A 577 -10.96 8.35 -15.67
C LEU A 577 -10.16 9.59 -15.26
N ILE A 578 -10.70 10.77 -15.48
CA ILE A 578 -10.18 12.02 -14.92
C ILE A 578 -11.31 12.74 -14.20
N ASP A 579 -10.99 13.30 -13.05
CA ASP A 579 -11.89 14.02 -12.15
C ASP A 579 -11.22 15.25 -11.52
N GLU A 580 -12.02 16.22 -11.05
CA GLU A 580 -11.59 17.38 -10.26
C GLU A 580 -10.40 18.14 -10.91
N VAL A 581 -10.59 18.54 -12.18
CA VAL A 581 -9.56 19.18 -13.00
C VAL A 581 -9.43 20.66 -12.64
N MET A 582 -8.26 21.09 -12.18
CA MET A 582 -8.01 22.45 -11.73
C MET A 582 -6.75 23.05 -12.37
N ILE A 583 -6.80 24.34 -12.69
CA ILE A 583 -5.63 25.14 -13.09
C ILE A 583 -5.58 26.43 -12.28
N PHE A 584 -4.41 26.77 -11.75
CA PHE A 584 -4.14 28.03 -11.07
C PHE A 584 -3.08 28.82 -11.82
N ASN A 585 -3.19 30.16 -11.82
CA ASN A 585 -2.23 31.09 -12.42
C ASN A 585 -0.99 31.40 -11.55
N ARG A 586 -0.77 30.56 -10.53
CA ARG A 586 0.37 30.62 -9.61
C ARG A 586 0.80 29.22 -9.21
N ALA A 587 2.02 29.10 -8.70
CA ALA A 587 2.45 27.89 -8.01
C ALA A 587 1.80 27.79 -6.63
N LEU A 588 1.13 26.67 -6.35
CA LEU A 588 0.62 26.36 -5.01
C LEU A 588 1.74 25.85 -4.11
N SER A 589 1.65 26.19 -2.83
CA SER A 589 2.54 25.67 -1.79
C SER A 589 2.25 24.19 -1.48
N PRO A 590 3.20 23.45 -0.89
CA PRO A 590 2.96 22.07 -0.45
C PRO A 590 1.75 21.91 0.49
N ASP A 591 1.50 22.88 1.37
CA ASP A 591 0.33 22.85 2.26
C ASP A 591 -0.99 23.04 1.50
N GLU A 592 -1.02 23.91 0.49
CA GLU A 592 -2.19 24.08 -0.39
C GLU A 592 -2.43 22.84 -1.25
N ILE A 593 -1.38 22.20 -1.76
CA ILE A 593 -1.47 20.94 -2.51
C ILE A 593 -1.99 19.82 -1.60
N ARG A 594 -1.54 19.78 -0.35
CA ARG A 594 -2.05 18.87 0.67
C ARG A 594 -3.54 19.10 0.93
N GLN A 595 -3.97 20.36 1.06
CA GLN A 595 -5.38 20.70 1.23
C GLN A 595 -6.23 20.24 0.02
N LEU A 596 -5.73 20.43 -1.21
CA LEU A 596 -6.40 19.93 -2.41
C LEU A 596 -6.49 18.39 -2.40
N TYR A 597 -5.40 17.69 -2.09
CA TYR A 597 -5.38 16.23 -1.98
C TYR A 597 -6.35 15.70 -0.93
N GLU A 598 -6.32 16.27 0.28
CA GLU A 598 -7.18 15.87 1.39
C GLU A 598 -8.66 16.19 1.11
N SER A 599 -8.95 17.25 0.36
CA SER A 599 -10.31 17.63 -0.02
C SER A 599 -11.01 16.62 -0.92
N ALA A 600 -10.24 15.83 -1.68
CA ALA A 600 -10.73 14.76 -2.54
C ALA A 600 -10.43 13.35 -1.97
N GLY A 601 -9.92 13.27 -0.74
CA GLY A 601 -9.69 12.05 0.05
C GLY A 601 -10.92 11.55 0.81
N VAL A 602 -12.08 12.18 0.62
CA VAL A 602 -13.29 11.91 1.38
C VAL A 602 -14.37 11.38 0.45
N VAL A 603 -14.61 10.06 0.50
CA VAL A 603 -15.93 9.54 0.12
C VAL A 603 -16.92 10.07 1.14
N ALA A 604 -17.49 11.22 0.83
CA ALA A 604 -18.82 11.63 1.26
C ALA A 604 -19.42 12.39 0.09
N SER A 605 -20.56 11.90 -0.39
CA SER A 605 -21.42 12.52 -1.40
C SER A 605 -21.38 14.05 -1.30
N ALA A 606 -21.08 14.76 -2.39
CA ALA A 606 -21.00 16.22 -2.40
C ALA A 606 -22.38 16.92 -2.35
N SER A 607 -23.47 16.19 -2.09
CA SER A 607 -24.69 16.78 -1.51
C SER A 607 -24.70 16.77 0.03
N GLU A 608 -23.65 16.28 0.68
CA GLU A 608 -23.57 16.10 2.13
C GLU A 608 -22.27 16.65 2.76
N ALA A 609 -21.29 17.07 1.96
CA ALA A 609 -20.03 17.64 2.47
C ALA A 609 -20.20 19.01 3.17
N ALA A 610 -21.29 19.72 2.87
CA ALA A 610 -21.59 21.04 3.44
C ALA A 610 -21.95 21.02 4.94
N ASN A 611 -22.14 19.84 5.55
CA ASN A 611 -22.65 19.71 6.92
C ASN A 611 -21.69 19.04 7.91
N TRP A 612 -20.48 18.61 7.49
CA TRP A 612 -19.55 17.94 8.40
C TRP A 612 -18.82 18.93 9.31
N ILE A 613 -19.07 18.81 10.61
CA ILE A 613 -18.40 19.47 11.72
C ILE A 613 -17.25 18.57 12.17
N SER A 614 -16.02 19.09 12.14
CA SER A 614 -14.88 18.37 12.73
C SER A 614 -15.00 18.37 14.26
N LEU A 615 -15.04 17.18 14.86
CA LEU A 615 -14.93 17.01 16.30
C LEU A 615 -13.47 16.82 16.72
N PHE A 616 -12.61 16.31 15.85
CA PHE A 616 -11.16 16.21 16.05
C PHE A 616 -10.43 16.09 14.72
N ASP A 617 -9.60 17.10 14.40
CA ASP A 617 -8.83 17.25 13.15
C ASP A 617 -7.36 16.81 13.29
N GLY A 618 -7.01 16.15 14.39
CA GLY A 618 -5.63 15.79 14.73
C GLY A 618 -4.92 16.81 15.62
N GLN A 619 -5.49 18.00 15.83
CA GLN A 619 -4.88 19.04 16.68
C GLN A 619 -5.87 19.58 17.71
N SER A 620 -7.05 19.98 17.27
CA SER A 620 -8.03 20.69 18.08
C SER A 620 -8.88 19.73 18.89
N VAL A 621 -8.88 19.92 20.22
CA VAL A 621 -9.78 19.23 21.16
C VAL A 621 -10.95 20.11 21.61
N ALA A 622 -11.20 21.22 20.92
CA ALA A 622 -12.17 22.25 21.33
C ALA A 622 -13.61 21.72 21.44
N ALA A 623 -13.98 20.74 20.62
CA ALA A 623 -15.31 20.13 20.64
C ALA A 623 -15.58 19.28 21.89
N TRP A 624 -14.54 18.93 22.66
CA TRP A 624 -14.61 17.96 23.74
C TRP A 624 -14.50 18.58 25.13
N GLU A 625 -15.21 17.98 26.07
CA GLU A 625 -15.07 18.19 27.52
C GLU A 625 -15.05 16.83 28.24
N GLY A 626 -14.49 16.79 29.46
CA GLY A 626 -14.49 15.57 30.26
C GLY A 626 -15.83 15.31 30.93
N GLU A 627 -16.15 14.04 31.21
CA GLU A 627 -17.32 13.68 32.00
C GLU A 627 -17.34 14.45 33.33
N LYS A 628 -18.40 15.23 33.57
CA LYS A 628 -18.56 16.10 34.76
C LYS A 628 -17.46 17.16 34.89
N MET A 629 -16.85 17.55 33.77
CA MET A 629 -15.84 18.60 33.67
C MET A 629 -16.21 19.56 32.54
N THR A 630 -15.84 20.84 32.65
CA THR A 630 -16.07 21.85 31.59
C THR A 630 -14.87 22.01 30.65
N ALA A 631 -13.78 21.30 30.94
CA ALA A 631 -12.51 21.35 30.23
C ALA A 631 -12.10 19.97 29.74
N PHE A 632 -11.19 19.95 28.76
CA PHE A 632 -10.60 18.72 28.26
C PHE A 632 -9.70 18.06 29.33
N PRO A 633 -9.89 16.77 29.67
CA PRO A 633 -9.19 16.08 30.74
C PRO A 633 -7.79 15.61 30.31
N THR A 634 -6.82 16.53 30.28
CA THR A 634 -5.43 16.30 29.82
C THR A 634 -4.63 15.22 30.58
N ARG A 635 -5.12 14.76 31.74
CA ARG A 635 -4.52 13.64 32.49
C ARG A 635 -5.06 12.27 32.09
N SER A 636 -6.18 12.26 31.36
CA SER A 636 -6.88 11.04 30.94
C SER A 636 -6.74 10.82 29.44
N TRP A 637 -6.53 11.91 28.68
CA TRP A 637 -6.40 11.93 27.23
C TRP A 637 -5.25 12.84 26.79
N GLU A 638 -4.58 12.44 25.72
CA GLU A 638 -3.53 13.22 25.06
C GLU A 638 -3.67 13.21 23.54
N VAL A 639 -3.06 14.19 22.88
CA VAL A 639 -2.93 14.25 21.43
C VAL A 639 -1.47 14.03 21.07
N VAL A 640 -1.18 12.95 20.34
CA VAL A 640 0.18 12.57 19.91
C VAL A 640 0.13 12.22 18.43
N ASP A 641 0.93 12.92 17.61
CA ASP A 641 1.05 12.70 16.16
C ASP A 641 -0.30 12.70 15.41
N GLY A 642 -1.19 13.64 15.72
CA GLY A 642 -2.50 13.72 15.07
C GLY A 642 -3.54 12.76 15.62
N VAL A 643 -3.25 12.08 16.74
CA VAL A 643 -4.09 11.01 17.29
C VAL A 643 -4.49 11.32 18.73
N LEU A 644 -5.80 11.24 19.00
CA LEU A 644 -6.39 11.37 20.33
C LEU A 644 -6.34 10.03 21.05
N LYS A 645 -5.51 9.92 22.10
CA LYS A 645 -5.23 8.67 22.82
C LYS A 645 -5.65 8.72 24.28
N ILE A 646 -6.08 7.58 24.80
CA ILE A 646 -6.26 7.37 26.24
C ILE A 646 -4.88 7.24 26.91
N ILE A 647 -4.69 7.96 28.02
CA ILE A 647 -3.51 7.78 28.88
C ILE A 647 -3.79 6.62 29.85
N PRO A 648 -3.11 5.46 29.73
CA PRO A 648 -3.48 4.26 30.50
C PRO A 648 -3.33 4.41 32.02
N SER A 649 -2.36 5.21 32.47
CA SER A 649 -2.11 5.52 33.89
C SER A 649 -2.96 6.67 34.43
N GLY A 650 -3.74 7.32 33.57
CA GLY A 650 -4.56 8.47 33.88
C GLY A 650 -5.88 8.12 34.60
N PRO A 651 -6.57 9.12 35.16
CA PRO A 651 -7.95 8.96 35.61
C PRO A 651 -8.86 8.45 34.47
N LYS A 652 -9.89 7.66 34.80
CA LYS A 652 -10.86 7.15 33.83
C LYS A 652 -11.98 8.16 33.60
N VAL A 653 -11.66 9.20 32.83
CA VAL A 653 -12.62 10.25 32.44
C VAL A 653 -12.92 10.11 30.95
N SER A 654 -14.19 9.89 30.60
CA SER A 654 -14.65 9.84 29.21
C SER A 654 -14.80 11.25 28.64
N LEU A 655 -14.74 11.39 27.31
CA LEU A 655 -14.99 12.66 26.63
C LEU A 655 -16.45 12.75 26.19
N TYR A 656 -16.99 13.96 26.18
CA TYR A 656 -18.31 14.30 25.65
C TYR A 656 -18.21 15.53 24.75
N THR A 657 -19.04 15.58 23.71
CA THR A 657 -19.19 16.78 22.90
C THR A 657 -19.86 17.87 23.70
N ARG A 658 -19.37 19.10 23.55
CA ARG A 658 -20.01 20.30 24.12
C ARG A 658 -21.37 20.59 23.49
N GLU A 659 -21.53 20.22 22.22
CA GLU A 659 -22.78 20.33 21.47
C GLU A 659 -23.60 19.05 21.53
N THR A 660 -24.89 19.20 21.26
CA THR A 660 -25.83 18.09 21.08
C THR A 660 -26.27 17.94 19.62
N PHE A 661 -26.66 16.72 19.27
CA PHE A 661 -27.06 16.31 17.94
C PHE A 661 -28.32 15.46 18.03
N ARG A 662 -29.24 15.59 17.07
CA ARG A 662 -30.46 14.77 17.02
C ARG A 662 -30.42 13.76 15.88
N ASP A 663 -30.46 14.27 14.66
CA ASP A 663 -30.29 13.51 13.44
C ASP A 663 -28.89 13.81 12.92
N PHE A 664 -28.06 12.79 12.83
CA PHE A 664 -26.66 12.97 12.51
C PHE A 664 -26.03 11.72 11.90
N GLU A 665 -24.91 11.95 11.24
CA GLU A 665 -23.97 10.89 10.89
C GLU A 665 -22.62 11.24 11.45
N LEU A 666 -22.02 10.32 12.19
CA LEU A 666 -20.71 10.44 12.82
C LEU A 666 -19.76 9.47 12.14
N GLU A 667 -18.61 9.97 11.72
CA GLU A 667 -17.49 9.19 11.18
C GLU A 667 -16.25 9.40 12.03
N PHE A 668 -15.50 8.32 12.22
CA PHE A 668 -14.27 8.34 13.01
C PHE A 668 -13.37 7.19 12.61
N GLU A 669 -12.07 7.37 12.76
CA GLU A 669 -11.12 6.28 12.71
C GLU A 669 -10.68 5.93 14.12
N TRP A 670 -10.54 4.63 14.39
CA TRP A 670 -10.14 4.14 15.69
C TRP A 670 -9.16 2.97 15.56
N ARG A 671 -8.28 2.83 16.55
CA ARG A 671 -7.43 1.64 16.71
C ARG A 671 -7.44 1.23 18.18
N MET A 672 -7.27 -0.05 18.42
CA MET A 672 -7.25 -0.60 19.78
C MET A 672 -6.01 -1.45 20.02
N GLY A 673 -5.57 -1.48 21.27
CA GLY A 673 -4.59 -2.42 21.77
C GLY A 673 -5.23 -3.69 22.32
N TYR A 674 -4.39 -4.62 22.79
CA TYR A 674 -4.83 -5.85 23.45
C TYR A 674 -5.68 -5.56 24.69
N ALA A 675 -6.74 -6.35 24.86
CA ALA A 675 -7.70 -6.25 25.96
C ALA A 675 -8.36 -4.87 26.09
N ALA A 676 -8.40 -4.10 25.00
CA ALA A 676 -9.07 -2.81 24.98
C ALA A 676 -10.59 -2.98 25.15
N ASN A 677 -11.17 -2.06 25.92
CA ASN A 677 -12.59 -1.92 26.13
C ASN A 677 -12.91 -0.43 26.13
N SER A 678 -13.57 0.01 25.08
CA SER A 678 -13.99 1.37 24.83
C SER A 678 -15.30 1.36 24.05
N GLY A 679 -15.77 2.54 23.66
CA GLY A 679 -17.02 2.70 22.93
C GLY A 679 -17.28 4.14 22.57
N VAL A 680 -18.18 4.33 21.61
CA VAL A 680 -18.71 5.64 21.23
C VAL A 680 -20.15 5.76 21.72
N PHE A 681 -20.40 6.77 22.56
CA PHE A 681 -21.71 7.06 23.13
C PHE A 681 -22.51 8.03 22.31
N TYR A 682 -23.83 7.90 22.40
CA TYR A 682 -24.79 8.86 21.86
C TYR A 682 -26.03 8.90 22.77
N SER A 683 -25.90 9.64 23.88
CA SER A 683 -26.85 9.63 25.00
C SER A 683 -27.39 11.02 25.30
N ALA A 684 -28.57 11.11 25.92
CA ALA A 684 -29.16 12.40 26.26
C ALA A 684 -28.24 13.22 27.21
N PRO A 685 -28.19 14.56 27.08
CA PRO A 685 -27.28 15.39 27.87
C PRO A 685 -27.43 15.20 29.38
N GLY A 686 -26.31 15.13 30.09
CA GLY A 686 -26.30 14.96 31.55
C GLY A 686 -26.81 13.61 32.06
N ARG A 687 -27.28 12.71 31.17
CA ARG A 687 -27.49 11.31 31.47
C ARG A 687 -26.16 10.59 31.23
N GLY A 688 -25.73 9.75 32.17
CA GLY A 688 -24.57 8.87 31.96
C GLY A 688 -24.81 7.86 30.83
N PHE A 689 -23.90 6.90 30.64
CA PHE A 689 -23.94 5.90 29.56
C PHE A 689 -25.33 5.29 29.31
N GLN A 690 -25.95 5.62 28.17
CA GLN A 690 -27.19 5.03 27.69
C GLN A 690 -26.95 4.19 26.44
N ARG A 691 -26.62 4.82 25.29
CA ARG A 691 -26.43 4.11 24.03
C ARG A 691 -24.96 4.08 23.65
N GLU A 692 -24.42 2.90 23.36
CA GLU A 692 -22.99 2.66 23.12
C GLU A 692 -22.78 1.77 21.89
N PHE A 693 -22.03 2.29 20.93
CA PHE A 693 -21.35 1.51 19.90
C PHE A 693 -20.08 0.95 20.53
N GLN A 694 -20.06 -0.37 20.77
CA GLN A 694 -18.94 -1.09 21.38
C GLN A 694 -17.68 -1.12 20.52
N LEU A 695 -16.53 -0.77 21.12
CA LEU A 695 -15.20 -0.92 20.58
C LEU A 695 -14.36 -1.75 21.57
N VAL A 696 -14.36 -3.07 21.40
CA VAL A 696 -13.71 -4.03 22.31
C VAL A 696 -12.84 -5.03 21.55
N ASP A 697 -11.74 -5.45 22.16
CA ASP A 697 -10.99 -6.59 21.66
C ASP A 697 -11.89 -7.84 21.68
N ASP A 698 -12.23 -8.38 20.51
CA ASP A 698 -13.20 -9.47 20.39
C ASP A 698 -12.65 -10.82 20.85
N GLU A 699 -11.35 -10.94 21.07
CA GLU A 699 -10.67 -12.18 21.46
C GLU A 699 -10.79 -12.40 22.99
N PRO A 700 -11.63 -13.33 23.46
CA PRO A 700 -11.92 -13.46 24.89
C PRO A 700 -10.69 -13.86 25.71
N SER A 701 -9.72 -14.54 25.07
CA SER A 701 -8.47 -14.96 25.73
C SER A 701 -7.56 -13.78 26.12
N HIS A 702 -7.72 -12.61 25.50
CA HIS A 702 -6.97 -11.41 25.86
C HIS A 702 -7.49 -10.74 27.12
N HIS A 703 -8.72 -11.02 27.55
CA HIS A 703 -9.32 -10.36 28.70
C HIS A 703 -9.22 -11.14 30.01
N SER A 704 -9.19 -10.41 31.13
CA SER A 704 -9.25 -11.00 32.47
C SER A 704 -10.61 -11.67 32.72
N ALA A 705 -10.66 -12.70 33.58
CA ALA A 705 -11.91 -13.40 33.92
C ALA A 705 -13.05 -12.50 34.45
N ALA A 706 -12.75 -11.28 34.89
CA ALA A 706 -13.74 -10.30 35.38
C ALA A 706 -14.48 -9.55 34.25
N PHE A 707 -13.94 -9.54 33.03
CA PHE A 707 -14.56 -8.93 31.86
C PHE A 707 -14.27 -9.82 30.65
N GLN A 708 -15.24 -10.59 30.19
CA GLN A 708 -15.10 -11.38 28.98
C GLN A 708 -16.29 -11.06 28.07
N PRO A 709 -16.07 -10.74 26.78
CA PRO A 709 -17.13 -10.60 25.80
C PRO A 709 -17.67 -11.99 25.45
N ASN A 710 -18.38 -12.60 26.40
CA ASN A 710 -18.88 -13.97 26.29
C ASN A 710 -20.14 -14.07 25.43
N PHE A 711 -20.69 -12.94 25.01
CA PHE A 711 -21.94 -12.86 24.28
C PHE A 711 -21.79 -12.01 23.01
N PRO A 712 -22.45 -12.39 21.90
CA PRO A 712 -22.42 -11.61 20.66
C PRO A 712 -22.85 -10.14 20.82
N GLU A 713 -23.66 -9.80 21.80
CA GLU A 713 -24.05 -8.42 22.12
C GLU A 713 -22.98 -7.61 22.91
N GLN A 714 -21.81 -8.18 23.16
CA GLN A 714 -20.69 -7.56 23.88
C GLN A 714 -19.40 -7.53 23.05
N CYS A 715 -19.52 -7.56 21.72
CA CYS A 715 -18.39 -7.54 20.81
C CYS A 715 -18.38 -6.24 19.99
N THR A 716 -17.26 -5.93 19.32
CA THR A 716 -17.10 -4.72 18.52
C THR A 716 -18.23 -4.58 17.49
N GLY A 717 -18.85 -3.40 17.43
CA GLY A 717 -20.00 -3.13 16.56
C GLY A 717 -21.37 -3.32 17.22
N ALA A 718 -21.45 -3.99 18.37
CA ALA A 718 -22.71 -4.21 19.09
C ALA A 718 -23.34 -2.91 19.59
N LEU A 719 -24.67 -2.92 19.77
CA LEU A 719 -25.31 -2.03 20.74
C LEU A 719 -25.16 -2.70 22.11
N TRP A 720 -24.29 -2.12 22.94
CA TRP A 720 -23.76 -2.78 24.13
C TRP A 720 -24.83 -3.49 24.96
N GLY A 721 -24.71 -4.82 25.05
CA GLY A 721 -25.55 -5.67 25.86
C GLY A 721 -27.00 -5.81 25.37
N ILE A 722 -27.37 -5.30 24.20
CA ILE A 722 -28.75 -5.43 23.69
C ILE A 722 -28.80 -6.16 22.35
N LEU A 723 -28.03 -5.69 21.36
CA LEU A 723 -28.06 -6.23 20.00
C LEU A 723 -26.65 -6.59 19.53
N ALA A 724 -26.52 -7.79 19.00
CA ALA A 724 -25.30 -8.30 18.39
C ALA A 724 -25.12 -7.73 16.97
N PRO A 725 -23.89 -7.41 16.56
CA PRO A 725 -23.57 -7.02 15.19
C PRO A 725 -23.57 -8.24 14.26
N SER A 726 -23.50 -7.97 12.95
CA SER A 726 -23.31 -9.00 11.93
C SER A 726 -21.99 -9.76 12.14
N ALA A 727 -22.00 -11.05 11.83
CA ALA A 727 -20.83 -11.92 11.92
C ALA A 727 -19.69 -11.50 10.96
N ASP A 728 -20.01 -10.75 9.90
CA ASP A 728 -19.07 -10.33 8.85
C ASP A 728 -18.49 -8.91 9.05
N LYS A 729 -18.47 -8.41 10.30
CA LYS A 729 -18.08 -7.04 10.68
C LYS A 729 -16.65 -6.59 10.31
N ARG A 730 -15.80 -7.46 9.75
CA ARG A 730 -14.46 -7.17 9.18
C ARG A 730 -13.63 -6.18 10.00
N VAL A 731 -13.56 -6.36 11.31
CA VAL A 731 -12.66 -5.59 12.17
C VAL A 731 -11.21 -5.98 11.80
N ARG A 732 -10.36 -4.98 11.57
CA ARG A 732 -8.94 -5.18 11.29
C ARG A 732 -8.19 -5.63 12.55
N PRO A 733 -7.05 -6.31 12.42
CA PRO A 733 -6.25 -6.76 13.56
C PRO A 733 -5.90 -5.65 14.56
N ILE A 734 -5.63 -6.05 15.81
CA ILE A 734 -5.18 -5.16 16.89
C ILE A 734 -3.98 -4.32 16.43
N GLY A 735 -4.01 -3.02 16.69
CA GLY A 735 -3.00 -2.05 16.26
C GLY A 735 -3.26 -1.42 14.88
N GLU A 736 -4.11 -2.00 14.04
CA GLU A 736 -4.53 -1.39 12.77
C GLU A 736 -5.67 -0.38 12.96
N TRP A 737 -5.75 0.59 12.06
CA TRP A 737 -6.82 1.58 12.01
C TRP A 737 -8.08 1.00 11.38
N ASN A 738 -9.20 1.12 12.07
CA ASN A 738 -10.53 0.80 11.60
C ASN A 738 -11.32 2.10 11.35
N GLU A 739 -12.19 2.08 10.36
CA GLU A 739 -13.17 3.13 10.12
C GLU A 739 -14.48 2.75 10.84
N GLY A 740 -15.05 3.69 11.59
CA GLY A 740 -16.35 3.58 12.24
C GLY A 740 -17.30 4.63 11.69
N LYS A 741 -18.57 4.24 11.47
CA LYS A 741 -19.66 5.18 11.17
C LYS A 741 -20.90 4.87 12.00
N LEU A 742 -21.51 5.91 12.57
CA LEU A 742 -22.78 5.86 13.30
C LEU A 742 -23.77 6.79 12.60
N LEU A 743 -24.87 6.21 12.09
CA LEU A 743 -25.96 6.96 11.47
C LEU A 743 -27.17 6.98 12.41
N VAL A 744 -27.72 8.15 12.70
CA VAL A 744 -28.95 8.33 13.47
C VAL A 744 -29.89 9.25 12.68
N ARG A 745 -31.07 8.75 12.29
CA ARG A 745 -32.09 9.50 11.57
C ARG A 745 -33.47 9.24 12.18
N GLY A 746 -33.95 10.15 12.99
CA GLY A 746 -35.15 9.97 13.79
C GLY A 746 -34.99 8.78 14.73
N ALA A 747 -35.80 7.75 14.54
CA ALA A 747 -35.68 6.50 15.30
C ALA A 747 -34.65 5.53 14.73
N HIS A 748 -34.25 5.71 13.48
CA HIS A 748 -33.40 4.77 12.79
C HIS A 748 -31.94 4.93 13.19
N VAL A 749 -31.28 3.83 13.56
CA VAL A 749 -29.85 3.82 13.92
C VAL A 749 -29.11 2.72 13.18
N GLU A 750 -27.92 3.05 12.64
CA GLU A 750 -27.00 2.09 12.03
C GLU A 750 -25.58 2.20 12.61
N HIS A 751 -24.93 1.06 12.81
CA HIS A 751 -23.48 0.98 13.08
C HIS A 751 -22.76 0.40 11.88
N TRP A 752 -21.62 0.98 11.54
CA TRP A 752 -20.79 0.59 10.41
C TRP A 752 -19.33 0.47 10.80
N ILE A 753 -18.64 -0.51 10.20
CA ILE A 753 -17.21 -0.76 10.37
C ILE A 753 -16.59 -1.02 8.99
N ASN A 754 -15.50 -0.32 8.65
CA ASN A 754 -14.72 -0.51 7.42
C ASN A 754 -15.59 -0.60 6.16
N GLY A 755 -16.52 0.35 6.01
CA GLY A 755 -17.45 0.41 4.88
C GLY A 755 -18.60 -0.60 4.90
N ARG A 756 -18.74 -1.42 5.95
CA ARG A 756 -19.84 -2.40 6.09
C ARG A 756 -20.81 -2.03 7.19
N LYS A 757 -22.12 -2.12 6.91
CA LYS A 757 -23.15 -2.00 7.93
C LYS A 757 -23.17 -3.27 8.78
N VAL A 758 -22.89 -3.13 10.07
CA VAL A 758 -22.80 -4.25 10.99
C VAL A 758 -24.02 -4.33 11.91
N LEU A 759 -24.77 -3.25 12.08
CA LEU A 759 -25.98 -3.25 12.89
C LEU A 759 -26.99 -2.21 12.39
N GLN A 760 -28.29 -2.50 12.53
CA GLN A 760 -29.40 -1.60 12.25
C GLN A 760 -30.55 -1.86 13.22
N PHE A 761 -31.17 -0.81 13.78
CA PHE A 761 -32.33 -0.93 14.66
C PHE A 761 -33.16 0.36 14.73
N GLU A 762 -34.36 0.25 15.30
CA GLU A 762 -35.29 1.37 15.50
C GLU A 762 -35.45 1.68 17.01
N LEU A 763 -35.10 2.90 17.40
CA LEU A 763 -35.35 3.46 18.72
C LEU A 763 -36.86 3.51 18.98
N GLY A 764 -37.27 2.99 20.12
CA GLY A 764 -38.66 3.12 20.60
C GLY A 764 -39.55 2.00 20.10
N SER A 765 -39.00 1.09 19.29
CA SER A 765 -39.69 -0.13 18.88
C SER A 765 -39.88 -1.09 20.04
N ASP A 766 -41.03 -1.78 20.06
CA ASP A 766 -41.32 -2.83 21.02
C ASP A 766 -40.28 -3.96 20.97
N ALA A 767 -39.75 -4.26 19.77
CA ALA A 767 -38.71 -5.26 19.59
C ALA A 767 -37.40 -4.90 20.31
N LEU A 768 -36.99 -3.63 20.26
CA LEU A 768 -35.80 -3.17 20.98
C LEU A 768 -36.05 -3.15 22.50
N ALA A 769 -37.24 -2.75 22.92
CA ALA A 769 -37.65 -2.77 24.32
C ALA A 769 -37.67 -4.20 24.90
N GLU A 770 -38.18 -5.17 24.14
CA GLU A 770 -38.20 -6.59 24.50
C GLU A 770 -36.78 -7.15 24.61
N LYS A 771 -35.91 -6.85 23.63
CA LYS A 771 -34.48 -7.24 23.67
C LYS A 771 -33.77 -6.64 24.88
N ALA A 772 -34.02 -5.38 25.20
CA ALA A 772 -33.44 -4.74 26.37
C ALA A 772 -33.96 -5.33 27.69
N ALA A 773 -35.27 -5.63 27.79
CA ALA A 773 -35.84 -6.29 28.96
C ALA A 773 -35.28 -7.71 29.16
N ALA A 774 -35.04 -8.41 28.06
CA ALA A 774 -34.47 -9.75 28.03
C ALA A 774 -32.97 -9.78 28.37
N THR A 775 -32.26 -8.65 28.34
CA THR A 775 -30.81 -8.68 28.53
C THR A 775 -30.39 -9.21 29.89
N LYS A 776 -29.31 -9.99 29.91
CA LYS A 776 -28.74 -10.61 31.12
C LYS A 776 -27.64 -9.77 31.76
N ALA A 777 -27.23 -8.66 31.13
CA ALA A 777 -26.29 -7.71 31.70
C ALA A 777 -26.92 -7.03 32.93
N THR A 778 -26.66 -7.60 34.12
CA THR A 778 -27.20 -7.13 35.41
C THR A 778 -26.84 -5.66 35.70
N THR A 779 -25.67 -5.21 35.27
CA THR A 779 -25.20 -3.80 35.36
C THR A 779 -25.98 -2.85 34.45
N PHE A 780 -26.55 -3.36 33.35
CA PHE A 780 -27.32 -2.61 32.37
C PHE A 780 -28.78 -2.44 32.84
N LYS A 781 -29.38 -3.49 33.40
CA LYS A 781 -30.74 -3.47 33.97
C LYS A 781 -30.96 -2.40 35.04
N SER A 782 -29.95 -2.13 35.87
CA SER A 782 -30.05 -1.06 36.89
C SER A 782 -30.02 0.36 36.31
N ARG A 783 -29.62 0.53 35.04
CA ARG A 783 -29.52 1.83 34.35
C ARG A 783 -30.71 2.12 33.44
N LEU A 784 -31.57 1.12 33.19
CA LEU A 784 -32.86 1.29 32.51
C LEU A 784 -33.89 1.79 33.52
N THR A 785 -34.04 3.11 33.67
CA THR A 785 -35.10 3.67 34.52
C THR A 785 -36.44 3.60 33.79
N PRO A 786 -37.53 3.10 34.40
CA PRO A 786 -38.85 3.13 33.76
C PRO A 786 -39.24 4.57 33.38
N GLY A 787 -39.54 4.81 32.09
CA GLY A 787 -39.90 6.13 31.55
C GLY A 787 -38.75 6.94 30.93
N THR A 788 -37.57 6.37 30.71
CA THR A 788 -36.42 7.10 30.13
C THR A 788 -36.41 7.19 28.61
N ASP A 789 -35.97 8.36 28.13
CA ASP A 789 -35.61 8.71 26.74
C ASP A 789 -34.60 7.78 26.05
N PHE A 790 -34.14 6.71 26.70
CA PHE A 790 -33.14 5.76 26.18
C PHE A 790 -33.54 5.21 24.80
N PHE A 791 -34.78 4.74 24.70
CA PHE A 791 -35.35 4.23 23.46
C PHE A 791 -36.02 5.33 22.66
N GLN A 792 -36.09 6.56 23.14
CA GLN A 792 -36.75 7.61 22.38
C GLN A 792 -35.74 8.34 21.50
N PRO A 793 -36.13 8.72 20.27
CA PRO A 793 -35.38 9.68 19.48
C PRO A 793 -35.26 11.01 20.24
N GLY A 794 -34.11 11.69 20.13
CA GLY A 794 -33.90 12.97 20.81
C GLY A 794 -32.49 13.52 20.64
N GLU A 795 -32.25 14.71 21.17
CA GLU A 795 -30.92 15.32 21.24
C GLU A 795 -29.97 14.50 22.12
N VAL A 796 -28.75 14.29 21.65
CA VAL A 796 -27.70 13.50 22.31
C VAL A 796 -26.36 14.21 22.31
N GLN A 797 -25.53 13.93 23.31
CA GLN A 797 -24.10 14.18 23.25
C GLN A 797 -23.38 12.94 22.71
N ILE A 798 -22.37 13.16 21.88
CA ILE A 798 -21.44 12.10 21.47
C ILE A 798 -20.37 11.97 22.54
N GLY A 799 -19.99 10.75 22.90
CA GLY A 799 -18.92 10.55 23.87
C GLY A 799 -17.92 9.48 23.46
N LEU A 800 -16.67 9.61 23.92
CA LEU A 800 -15.61 8.61 23.73
C LEU A 800 -15.27 7.99 25.08
N GLN A 801 -15.46 6.68 25.22
CA GLN A 801 -15.27 5.98 26.48
C GLN A 801 -13.80 5.81 26.83
N ASN A 802 -13.45 6.16 28.06
CA ASN A 802 -12.19 5.73 28.66
C ASN A 802 -12.46 4.68 29.75
N MET A 803 -12.43 3.40 29.37
CA MET A 803 -12.67 2.28 30.29
C MET A 803 -11.38 1.46 30.50
N ALA A 804 -10.95 0.64 29.54
CA ALA A 804 -9.76 -0.19 29.68
C ALA A 804 -8.95 -0.36 28.38
N GLY A 805 -7.66 -0.67 28.54
CA GLY A 805 -6.70 -0.83 27.46
C GLY A 805 -6.38 0.46 26.69
N GLU A 806 -5.56 0.34 25.66
CA GLU A 806 -5.23 1.43 24.75
C GLU A 806 -6.29 1.52 23.66
N THR A 807 -6.96 2.67 23.54
CA THR A 807 -7.81 2.99 22.39
C THR A 807 -7.47 4.40 21.94
N ALA A 808 -7.40 4.58 20.63
CA ALA A 808 -6.98 5.81 20.02
C ALA A 808 -7.89 6.15 18.84
N PHE A 809 -8.14 7.44 18.64
CA PHE A 809 -9.05 7.96 17.64
C PHE A 809 -8.39 9.03 16.77
N ARG A 810 -8.80 9.15 15.51
CA ARG A 810 -8.45 10.26 14.62
C ARG A 810 -9.57 10.53 13.63
N ASN A 811 -9.48 11.64 12.90
CA ASN A 811 -10.43 12.01 11.84
C ASN A 811 -11.90 11.93 12.28
N ILE A 812 -12.22 12.49 13.45
CA ILE A 812 -13.58 12.44 14.00
C ILE A 812 -14.38 13.61 13.45
N ARG A 813 -15.45 13.32 12.73
CA ARG A 813 -16.34 14.33 12.15
C ARG A 813 -17.79 13.91 12.25
N ILE A 814 -18.68 14.88 12.36
CA ILE A 814 -20.13 14.64 12.47
C ILE A 814 -20.89 15.57 11.52
N ARG A 815 -21.87 15.08 10.78
CA ARG A 815 -22.81 15.91 10.04
C ARG A 815 -24.19 15.86 10.67
N ARG A 816 -24.86 17.00 10.71
CA ARG A 816 -26.29 17.08 11.03
C ARG A 816 -27.11 16.67 9.80
N LEU A 817 -28.14 15.85 9.98
CA LEU A 817 -29.00 15.31 8.92
C LEU A 817 -30.37 15.98 8.83
#